data_AF-A0A3C0AVK2-F1
#
_entry.id   AF-A0A3C0AVK2-F1
#
_cell.length_a   1.000
_cell.length_b   1.000
_cell.length_c   1.000
_cell.angle_alpha   90.00
_cell.angle_beta   90.00
_cell.angle_gamma   90.00
#
_symmetry.space_group_name_H-M   'P 1'
#
loop_
_entity.id
_entity.type
_entity.pdbx_description
1 polymer ?
#
loop_
_entity_poly.entity_id
_entity_poly.type
_entity_poly.pdbx_seq_one_letter_code
_entity_poly.pdbx_strand_id
1 'polypeptide(L)'
;RVEDLIPEPLKDREIKLGRGGLRDVEFTVQMLQLVHGRSDETLRTSATLESLRALAEGGYVSRKQAKKLSWDYRFERVLEHRQQMWSLKRTHLFPTLGKANRGGIERKRDISIDELSQNLELRRLARTFHMHPEELVDKYDETRREVRHLHMDIYYRPMLPINAGLDDEQVRLSAKAAQERFESIGFADTDAAMRHVVALTSGVSRAAKINRILLPAVLQWLGDGQNPDMGLLNWRKLEENFGSDSGYIGFLRDSSSAAQRLCHVLSNSRFLGDALNKSAESVTWLGNDESLQPRSRESLDVQTNAALERNAGNINDFANSIRAMRRQEIERIGLSWMNGVVDAAASLEGMTDVYDAAIDASLAWAIRHRTDDMGFEEPPAVISVIAMGRYGGREVNFSSDADVIIIYRPADGADDGQANLFARKVQEDLRSILQGPTTLEPKIELDMDLRPEGKNGPLVRSYASCEEYYRSWASTWEHQALLRARYAAGDAALAEDFLMNIADPLRYPKTDLTETQIAEIRRLKARMEAERLPRGVRRDRHLKLGKGGLSDVEWTVQLLQLQHAGNDAKLRVNGTLQALDELERRRLVSTADAVVLRRAWRMCTAARNGSYLWSGRVSQADILPDDTYSLGGIAMYLGYDANRGQHFENDLLAMMRKARDVMERLFYGRS
;
A
#
# COMPACT_ATOMS: atom_id res chain seq x y z
N ARG A 1 -15.25 9.13 4.50
CA ARG A 1 -16.66 9.48 4.88
C ARG A 1 -16.67 10.52 6.00
N VAL A 2 -17.79 11.24 6.23
CA VAL A 2 -17.88 12.20 7.35
C VAL A 2 -17.61 11.53 8.71
N GLU A 3 -17.94 10.24 8.82
CA GLU A 3 -17.71 9.40 10.00
C GLU A 3 -16.22 9.17 10.31
N ASP A 4 -15.36 9.22 9.30
CA ASP A 4 -13.91 9.01 9.44
C ASP A 4 -13.19 10.26 9.93
N LEU A 5 -13.88 11.42 9.90
CA LEU A 5 -13.40 12.68 10.47
C LEU A 5 -13.67 12.77 11.99
N ILE A 6 -14.39 11.80 12.56
CA ILE A 6 -14.69 11.75 13.99
C ILE A 6 -13.47 11.19 14.72
N PRO A 7 -12.93 11.88 15.75
CA PRO A 7 -11.87 11.33 16.58
C PRO A 7 -12.24 9.96 17.15
N GLU A 8 -11.31 9.01 17.08
CA GLU A 8 -11.54 7.61 17.47
C GLU A 8 -12.24 7.41 18.83
N PRO A 9 -11.93 8.17 19.91
CA PRO A 9 -12.62 8.03 21.20
C PRO A 9 -14.09 8.45 21.20
N LEU A 10 -14.54 9.16 20.16
CA LEU A 10 -15.89 9.73 20.05
C LEU A 10 -16.78 8.98 19.05
N LYS A 11 -16.17 8.18 18.16
CA LYS A 11 -16.84 7.55 17.01
C LYS A 11 -18.09 6.75 17.39
N ASP A 12 -17.99 5.93 18.43
CA ASP A 12 -19.09 5.07 18.91
C ASP A 12 -20.08 5.77 19.86
N ARG A 13 -19.89 7.06 20.11
CA ARG A 13 -20.80 7.91 20.87
C ARG A 13 -21.54 8.91 20.00
N GLU A 14 -21.13 9.08 18.76
CA GLU A 14 -21.64 10.14 17.90
C GLU A 14 -23.02 9.75 17.34
N ILE A 15 -24.07 10.40 17.83
CA ILE A 15 -25.47 10.08 17.54
C ILE A 15 -25.82 10.47 16.11
N LYS A 16 -25.24 11.57 15.60
CA LYS A 16 -25.59 12.07 14.27
C LYS A 16 -24.70 11.48 13.19
N LEU A 17 -23.39 11.60 13.37
CA LEU A 17 -22.40 11.24 12.36
C LEU A 17 -21.79 9.85 12.56
N GLY A 18 -22.09 9.17 13.67
CA GLY A 18 -21.61 7.81 13.89
C GLY A 18 -22.37 6.80 13.02
N ARG A 19 -21.76 5.62 12.85
CA ARG A 19 -22.40 4.49 12.13
C ARG A 19 -23.75 4.17 12.74
N GLY A 20 -24.76 3.95 11.90
CA GLY A 20 -26.13 3.70 12.35
C GLY A 20 -26.81 4.91 12.98
N GLY A 21 -26.21 6.10 12.88
CA GLY A 21 -26.77 7.33 13.41
C GLY A 21 -27.74 8.01 12.46
N LEU A 22 -28.17 9.21 12.86
CA LEU A 22 -29.20 9.96 12.13
C LEU A 22 -28.83 10.24 10.67
N ARG A 23 -27.53 10.43 10.39
CA ARG A 23 -27.05 10.67 9.04
C ARG A 23 -27.26 9.47 8.11
N ASP A 24 -27.19 8.24 8.62
CA ASP A 24 -27.44 7.04 7.82
C ASP A 24 -28.92 6.97 7.39
N VAL A 25 -29.85 7.37 8.27
CA VAL A 25 -31.28 7.48 7.91
C VAL A 25 -31.49 8.57 6.85
N GLU A 26 -30.99 9.77 7.10
CA GLU A 26 -31.08 10.91 6.18
C GLU A 26 -30.52 10.53 4.81
N PHE A 27 -29.35 9.90 4.79
CA PHE A 27 -28.65 9.50 3.58
C PHE A 27 -29.41 8.40 2.82
N THR A 28 -29.94 7.39 3.51
CA THR A 28 -30.76 6.34 2.87
C THR A 28 -31.94 6.93 2.12
N VAL A 29 -32.64 7.86 2.77
CA VAL A 29 -33.81 8.54 2.20
C VAL A 29 -33.39 9.44 1.03
N GLN A 30 -32.38 10.28 1.22
CA GLN A 30 -31.90 11.22 0.20
C GLN A 30 -31.33 10.51 -1.03
N MET A 31 -30.60 9.40 -0.85
CA MET A 31 -30.12 8.60 -1.98
C MET A 31 -31.28 8.09 -2.83
N LEU A 32 -32.34 7.56 -2.21
CA LEU A 32 -33.51 7.10 -2.95
C LEU A 32 -34.26 8.25 -3.64
N GLN A 33 -34.31 9.43 -3.02
CA GLN A 33 -34.85 10.64 -3.67
C GLN A 33 -33.99 11.07 -4.86
N LEU A 34 -32.66 10.97 -4.79
CA LEU A 34 -31.77 11.31 -5.91
C LEU A 34 -31.90 10.31 -7.07
N VAL A 35 -32.02 9.02 -6.76
CA VAL A 35 -32.18 7.95 -7.75
C VAL A 35 -33.56 8.08 -8.44
N HIS A 36 -34.64 8.20 -7.67
CA HIS A 36 -36.01 8.08 -8.20
C HIS A 36 -36.75 9.41 -8.39
N GLY A 37 -36.32 10.50 -7.73
CA GLY A 37 -36.99 11.80 -7.77
C GLY A 37 -36.93 12.51 -9.13
N ARG A 38 -36.10 12.02 -10.05
CA ARG A 38 -36.09 12.42 -11.46
C ARG A 38 -37.36 11.96 -12.20
N SER A 39 -37.84 10.76 -11.88
CA SER A 39 -38.99 10.12 -12.51
C SER A 39 -40.28 10.23 -11.68
N ASP A 40 -40.17 10.42 -10.36
CA ASP A 40 -41.29 10.54 -9.44
C ASP A 40 -41.20 11.84 -8.63
N GLU A 41 -42.02 12.83 -9.00
CA GLU A 41 -42.00 14.15 -8.36
C GLU A 41 -42.52 14.13 -6.93
N THR A 42 -43.30 13.12 -6.53
CA THR A 42 -43.84 12.99 -5.16
C THR A 42 -42.73 12.79 -4.13
N LEU A 43 -41.56 12.33 -4.58
CA LEU A 43 -40.38 12.15 -3.76
C LEU A 43 -39.60 13.45 -3.51
N ARG A 44 -39.95 14.58 -4.14
CA ARG A 44 -39.24 15.88 -4.00
C ARG A 44 -39.64 16.66 -2.75
N THR A 45 -39.72 15.97 -1.62
CA THR A 45 -40.02 16.54 -0.30
C THR A 45 -38.74 16.89 0.47
N SER A 46 -38.82 17.83 1.42
CA SER A 46 -37.66 18.32 2.17
C SER A 46 -37.45 17.60 3.52
N ALA A 47 -38.51 17.10 4.15
CA ALA A 47 -38.44 16.48 5.47
C ALA A 47 -38.22 14.96 5.39
N THR A 48 -37.18 14.44 6.05
CA THR A 48 -36.80 13.02 6.02
C THR A 48 -37.96 12.05 6.29
N LEU A 49 -38.82 12.35 7.28
CA LEU A 49 -39.95 11.49 7.62
C LEU A 49 -41.10 11.55 6.60
N GLU A 50 -41.27 12.69 5.93
CA GLU A 50 -42.25 12.82 4.83
C GLU A 50 -41.74 12.09 3.59
N SER A 51 -40.46 12.27 3.26
CA SER A 51 -39.79 11.56 2.17
C SER A 51 -39.82 10.05 2.38
N LEU A 52 -39.56 9.56 3.60
CA LEU A 52 -39.65 8.14 3.93
C LEU A 52 -41.07 7.59 3.78
N ARG A 53 -42.10 8.40 4.07
CA ARG A 53 -43.50 8.03 3.84
C ARG A 53 -43.81 7.97 2.35
N ALA A 54 -43.43 8.99 1.58
CA ALA A 54 -43.61 9.03 0.14
C ALA A 54 -42.90 7.85 -0.55
N LEU A 55 -41.68 7.51 -0.12
CA LEU A 55 -40.94 6.33 -0.59
C LEU A 55 -41.69 5.02 -0.31
N ALA A 56 -42.37 4.90 0.84
CA ALA A 56 -43.17 3.73 1.17
C ALA A 56 -44.50 3.67 0.40
N GLU A 57 -45.12 4.82 0.13
CA GLU A 57 -46.34 4.94 -0.67
C GLU A 57 -46.08 4.63 -2.15
N GLY A 58 -44.94 5.07 -2.69
CA GLY A 58 -44.46 4.75 -4.03
C GLY A 58 -43.87 3.34 -4.19
N GLY A 59 -43.81 2.55 -3.10
CA GLY A 59 -43.34 1.16 -3.14
C GLY A 59 -41.81 0.99 -3.25
N TYR A 60 -41.03 2.05 -3.08
CA TYR A 60 -39.56 2.01 -3.11
C TYR A 60 -38.96 1.43 -1.83
N VAL A 61 -39.71 1.47 -0.73
CA VAL A 61 -39.36 0.93 0.59
C VAL A 61 -40.57 0.18 1.14
N SER A 62 -40.37 -0.97 1.79
CA SER A 62 -41.50 -1.67 2.41
C SER A 62 -42.09 -0.83 3.56
N ARG A 63 -43.41 -0.93 3.77
CA ARG A 63 -44.09 -0.21 4.87
C ARG A 63 -43.52 -0.55 6.25
N LYS A 64 -43.09 -1.80 6.44
CA LYS A 64 -42.46 -2.29 7.68
C LYS A 64 -41.10 -1.63 7.91
N GLN A 65 -40.23 -1.63 6.89
CA GLN A 65 -38.92 -0.97 6.96
C GLN A 65 -39.07 0.53 7.20
N ALA A 66 -39.96 1.20 6.46
CA ALA A 66 -40.23 2.63 6.63
C ALA A 66 -40.74 2.96 8.04
N LYS A 67 -41.63 2.14 8.60
CA LYS A 67 -42.11 2.31 9.98
C LYS A 67 -40.98 2.18 10.99
N LYS A 68 -40.11 1.18 10.84
CA LYS A 68 -39.01 0.93 11.79
C LYS A 68 -37.94 2.01 11.70
N LEU A 69 -37.49 2.35 10.51
CA LEU A 69 -36.52 3.43 10.27
C LEU A 69 -37.05 4.80 10.75
N SER A 70 -38.35 5.06 10.59
CA SER A 70 -39.04 6.24 11.14
C SER A 70 -38.99 6.28 12.67
N TRP A 71 -39.22 5.14 13.32
CA TRP A 71 -39.15 5.03 14.78
C TRP A 71 -37.73 5.29 15.28
N ASP A 72 -36.73 4.64 14.67
CA ASP A 72 -35.32 4.78 15.04
C ASP A 72 -34.82 6.22 14.87
N TYR A 73 -35.14 6.86 13.73
CA TYR A 73 -34.82 8.27 13.49
C TYR A 73 -35.39 9.20 14.57
N ARG A 74 -36.65 8.96 14.97
CA ARG A 74 -37.30 9.77 16.01
C ARG A 74 -36.66 9.53 17.37
N PHE A 75 -36.30 8.29 17.70
CA PHE A 75 -35.61 7.96 18.94
C PHE A 75 -34.27 8.69 19.04
N GLU A 76 -33.40 8.57 18.03
CA GLU A 76 -32.09 9.23 18.02
C GLU A 76 -32.22 10.75 18.00
N ARG A 77 -33.23 11.29 17.31
CA ARG A 77 -33.42 12.75 17.23
C ARG A 77 -33.90 13.31 18.57
N VAL A 78 -34.78 12.60 19.28
CA VAL A 78 -35.18 12.95 20.64
C VAL A 78 -34.00 12.82 21.60
N LEU A 79 -33.16 11.79 21.45
CA LEU A 79 -31.95 11.58 22.24
C LEU A 79 -30.97 12.76 22.10
N GLU A 80 -30.68 13.14 20.86
CA GLU A 80 -29.82 14.28 20.54
C GLU A 80 -30.40 15.59 21.08
N HIS A 81 -31.69 15.87 20.82
CA HIS A 81 -32.35 17.10 21.29
C HIS A 81 -32.29 17.25 22.82
N ARG A 82 -32.54 16.16 23.56
CA ARG A 82 -32.51 16.18 25.04
C ARG A 82 -31.11 16.44 25.57
N GLN A 83 -30.08 15.92 24.91
CA GLN A 83 -28.68 16.22 25.25
C GLN A 83 -28.31 17.68 24.98
N GLN A 84 -28.78 18.23 23.85
CA GLN A 84 -28.55 19.63 23.49
C GLN A 84 -29.27 20.58 24.45
N MET A 85 -30.54 20.32 24.77
CA MET A 85 -31.33 21.13 25.71
C MET A 85 -30.69 21.17 27.10
N TRP A 86 -30.17 20.04 27.58
CA TRP A 86 -29.52 20.02 28.90
C TRP A 86 -28.25 20.86 28.94
N SER A 87 -27.40 20.73 27.92
CA SER A 87 -26.11 21.41 27.88
C SER A 87 -26.17 22.84 27.33
N LEU A 88 -27.32 23.24 26.77
CA LEU A 88 -27.51 24.44 25.95
C LEU A 88 -26.41 24.59 24.88
N LYS A 89 -25.97 23.46 24.33
CA LYS A 89 -24.89 23.37 23.33
C LYS A 89 -25.31 22.44 22.21
N ARG A 90 -24.80 22.71 21.01
CA ARG A 90 -24.93 21.82 19.86
C ARG A 90 -23.99 20.61 20.00
N THR A 91 -24.34 19.70 20.89
CA THR A 91 -23.68 18.40 21.04
C THR A 91 -24.40 17.34 20.24
N HIS A 92 -23.63 16.41 19.68
CA HIS A 92 -24.13 15.21 19.01
C HIS A 92 -23.64 13.93 19.70
N LEU A 93 -23.01 14.07 20.88
CA LEU A 93 -22.43 12.96 21.62
C LEU A 93 -23.40 12.36 22.64
N PHE A 94 -23.48 11.03 22.63
CA PHE A 94 -24.01 10.23 23.71
C PHE A 94 -23.17 10.43 24.99
N PRO A 95 -23.75 10.30 26.21
CA PRO A 95 -22.97 10.40 27.45
C PRO A 95 -21.71 9.53 27.42
N THR A 96 -20.64 9.99 28.06
CA THR A 96 -19.41 9.18 28.16
C THR A 96 -19.69 7.93 28.97
N LEU A 97 -19.25 6.78 28.48
CA LEU A 97 -19.32 5.47 29.13
C LEU A 97 -17.95 5.03 29.68
N GLY A 98 -16.98 5.95 29.76
CA GLY A 98 -15.63 5.66 30.24
C GLY A 98 -14.91 4.62 29.37
N LYS A 99 -14.52 3.50 29.97
CA LYS A 99 -13.86 2.38 29.26
C LYS A 99 -14.78 1.74 28.21
N ALA A 100 -16.10 1.79 28.42
CA ALA A 100 -17.11 1.20 27.54
C ALA A 100 -17.49 2.08 26.34
N ASN A 101 -16.76 3.18 26.09
CA ASN A 101 -17.01 4.08 24.96
C ASN A 101 -16.92 3.39 23.60
N ARG A 102 -16.15 2.30 23.48
CA ARG A 102 -15.93 1.55 22.24
C ARG A 102 -16.82 0.32 22.14
N GLY A 103 -17.42 0.08 20.97
CA GLY A 103 -18.30 -1.05 20.68
C GLY A 103 -19.75 -0.62 20.40
N GLY A 104 -20.68 -1.57 20.54
CA GLY A 104 -22.12 -1.40 20.36
C GLY A 104 -22.66 -1.91 19.03
N ILE A 105 -21.91 -1.73 17.94
CA ILE A 105 -22.27 -2.25 16.61
C ILE A 105 -21.49 -3.53 16.29
N GLU A 106 -20.16 -3.42 16.22
CA GLU A 106 -19.28 -4.52 15.76
C GLU A 106 -18.99 -5.55 16.85
N ARG A 107 -19.01 -5.11 18.11
CA ARG A 107 -18.79 -5.95 19.29
C ARG A 107 -19.61 -5.43 20.46
N LYS A 108 -19.95 -6.31 21.40
CA LYS A 108 -20.59 -5.89 22.65
C LYS A 108 -19.67 -4.97 23.44
N ARG A 109 -20.22 -3.95 24.09
CA ARG A 109 -19.47 -3.09 25.01
C ARG A 109 -19.12 -3.85 26.28
N ASP A 110 -17.96 -3.56 26.85
CA ASP A 110 -17.59 -4.02 28.18
C ASP A 110 -18.27 -3.11 29.22
N ILE A 111 -19.42 -3.54 29.73
CA ILE A 111 -20.33 -2.71 30.55
C ILE A 111 -20.27 -3.15 32.01
N SER A 112 -20.05 -2.19 32.91
CA SER A 112 -20.33 -2.33 34.34
C SER A 112 -21.61 -1.57 34.70
N ILE A 113 -22.64 -2.29 35.17
CA ILE A 113 -23.94 -1.71 35.56
C ILE A 113 -23.75 -0.67 36.68
N ASP A 114 -22.85 -0.92 37.62
CA ASP A 114 -22.53 0.01 38.70
C ASP A 114 -21.92 1.30 38.17
N GLU A 115 -20.99 1.22 37.21
CA GLU A 115 -20.38 2.41 36.58
C GLU A 115 -21.43 3.22 35.80
N LEU A 116 -22.30 2.56 35.04
CA LEU A 116 -23.40 3.21 34.32
C LEU A 116 -24.39 3.87 35.28
N SER A 117 -24.70 3.21 36.40
CA SER A 117 -25.61 3.72 37.43
C SER A 117 -25.02 4.91 38.18
N GLN A 118 -23.71 5.00 38.35
CA GLN A 118 -23.06 6.15 38.97
C GLN A 118 -23.00 7.36 38.03
N ASN A 119 -23.02 7.14 36.71
CA ASN A 119 -22.98 8.18 35.69
C ASN A 119 -24.22 9.11 35.74
N LEU A 120 -24.01 10.34 36.22
CA LEU A 120 -25.06 11.33 36.38
C LEU A 120 -25.69 11.79 35.04
N GLU A 121 -24.87 11.93 34.00
CA GLU A 121 -25.35 12.36 32.68
C GLU A 121 -26.24 11.30 32.05
N LEU A 122 -25.80 10.04 32.11
CA LEU A 122 -26.55 8.90 31.58
C LEU A 122 -27.84 8.68 32.36
N ARG A 123 -27.80 8.71 33.71
CA ARG A 123 -29.01 8.62 34.54
C ARG A 123 -30.03 9.71 34.24
N ARG A 124 -29.58 10.96 34.06
CA ARG A 124 -30.48 12.05 33.67
C ARG A 124 -31.14 11.72 32.34
N LEU A 125 -30.35 11.36 31.33
CA LEU A 125 -30.87 11.08 30.00
C LEU A 125 -31.83 9.88 30.02
N ALA A 126 -31.46 8.78 30.66
CA ALA A 126 -32.27 7.57 30.78
C ALA A 126 -33.64 7.84 31.43
N ARG A 127 -33.69 8.66 32.49
CA ARG A 127 -34.96 9.08 33.12
C ARG A 127 -35.91 9.78 32.17
N THR A 128 -35.41 10.56 31.20
CA THR A 128 -36.28 11.21 30.20
C THR A 128 -36.95 10.21 29.26
N PHE A 129 -36.37 9.01 29.11
CA PHE A 129 -36.91 7.90 28.33
C PHE A 129 -37.67 6.88 29.18
N HIS A 130 -37.79 7.12 30.50
CA HIS A 130 -38.35 6.16 31.46
C HIS A 130 -37.59 4.81 31.46
N MET A 131 -36.27 4.88 31.30
CA MET A 131 -35.36 3.73 31.25
C MET A 131 -34.31 3.82 32.35
N HIS A 132 -33.74 2.68 32.72
CA HIS A 132 -32.49 2.59 33.45
C HIS A 132 -31.29 2.89 32.53
N PRO A 133 -30.13 3.32 33.08
CA PRO A 133 -28.93 3.63 32.30
C PRO A 133 -28.50 2.53 31.32
N GLU A 134 -28.48 1.29 31.77
CA GLU A 134 -28.14 0.10 31.00
C GLU A 134 -29.13 -0.16 29.86
N GLU A 135 -30.43 0.00 30.12
CA GLU A 135 -31.48 -0.15 29.10
C GLU A 135 -31.35 0.92 28.01
N LEU A 136 -31.00 2.16 28.38
CA LEU A 136 -30.78 3.22 27.40
C LEU A 136 -29.55 2.95 26.52
N VAL A 137 -28.46 2.43 27.10
CA VAL A 137 -27.26 2.03 26.35
C VAL A 137 -27.59 0.90 25.38
N ASP A 138 -28.27 -0.15 25.86
CA ASP A 138 -28.69 -1.27 25.02
C ASP A 138 -29.63 -0.81 23.91
N LYS A 139 -30.56 0.09 24.21
CA LYS A 139 -31.48 0.66 23.21
C LYS A 139 -30.77 1.51 22.17
N TYR A 140 -29.79 2.31 22.59
CA TYR A 140 -28.98 3.11 21.67
C TYR A 140 -28.18 2.22 20.72
N ASP A 141 -27.52 1.18 21.25
CA ASP A 141 -26.76 0.24 20.43
C ASP A 141 -27.67 -0.63 19.53
N GLU A 142 -28.87 -1.02 20.00
CA GLU A 142 -29.89 -1.70 19.20
C GLU A 142 -30.37 -0.83 18.04
N THR A 143 -30.77 0.41 18.30
CA THR A 143 -31.22 1.34 17.26
C THR A 143 -30.14 1.58 16.22
N ARG A 144 -28.88 1.79 16.62
CA ARG A 144 -27.79 1.97 15.66
C ARG A 144 -27.55 0.74 14.78
N ARG A 145 -27.59 -0.46 15.37
CA ARG A 145 -27.51 -1.72 14.61
C ARG A 145 -28.67 -1.86 13.64
N GLU A 146 -29.88 -1.50 14.06
CA GLU A 146 -31.08 -1.56 13.25
C GLU A 146 -31.05 -0.56 12.09
N VAL A 147 -30.71 0.70 12.33
CA VAL A 147 -30.57 1.73 11.28
C VAL A 147 -29.57 1.27 10.24
N ARG A 148 -28.43 0.74 10.68
CA ARG A 148 -27.40 0.22 9.77
C ARG A 148 -27.93 -0.96 8.96
N HIS A 149 -28.61 -1.92 9.61
CA HIS A 149 -29.21 -3.06 8.94
C HIS A 149 -30.26 -2.63 7.90
N LEU A 150 -31.17 -1.74 8.27
CA LEU A 150 -32.20 -1.19 7.40
C LEU A 150 -31.60 -0.40 6.24
N HIS A 151 -30.55 0.40 6.45
CA HIS A 151 -29.83 1.07 5.37
C HIS A 151 -29.33 0.05 4.32
N MET A 152 -28.70 -1.04 4.78
CA MET A 152 -28.22 -2.10 3.88
C MET A 152 -29.37 -2.80 3.15
N ASP A 153 -30.42 -3.15 3.88
CA ASP A 153 -31.57 -3.91 3.37
C ASP A 153 -32.48 -3.08 2.44
N ILE A 154 -32.59 -1.78 2.65
CA ILE A 154 -33.39 -0.88 1.83
C ILE A 154 -32.65 -0.52 0.55
N TYR A 155 -31.35 -0.24 0.65
CA TYR A 155 -30.60 0.34 -0.46
C TYR A 155 -29.94 -0.72 -1.36
N TYR A 156 -29.16 -1.62 -0.77
CA TYR A 156 -28.29 -2.53 -1.52
C TYR A 156 -28.93 -3.90 -1.79
N ARG A 157 -29.68 -4.45 -0.83
CA ARG A 157 -30.30 -5.77 -0.98
C ARG A 157 -31.26 -5.89 -2.18
N PRO A 158 -32.06 -4.87 -2.55
CA PRO A 158 -32.90 -4.94 -3.74
C PRO A 158 -32.12 -5.01 -5.07
N MET A 159 -30.80 -4.80 -5.05
CA MET A 159 -29.92 -4.95 -6.22
C MET A 159 -29.52 -6.42 -6.48
N LEU A 160 -29.89 -7.34 -5.58
CA LEU A 160 -29.65 -8.79 -5.75
C LEU A 160 -30.85 -9.46 -6.44
N PRO A 161 -30.62 -10.41 -7.36
CA PRO A 161 -31.70 -11.21 -7.94
C PRO A 161 -32.24 -12.18 -6.88
N ILE A 162 -33.49 -12.01 -6.50
CA ILE A 162 -34.14 -12.86 -5.51
C ILE A 162 -34.66 -14.11 -6.22
N ASN A 163 -34.03 -15.27 -5.98
CA ASN A 163 -34.67 -16.57 -6.18
C ASN A 163 -35.31 -17.03 -4.87
N ALA A 164 -36.57 -17.48 -4.97
CA ALA A 164 -37.51 -17.77 -3.88
C ALA A 164 -36.87 -18.40 -2.63
N GLY A 165 -37.03 -17.74 -1.47
CA GLY A 165 -36.62 -18.29 -0.18
C GLY A 165 -36.48 -17.32 1.00
N LEU A 166 -36.64 -16.00 0.80
CA LEU A 166 -36.58 -15.01 1.87
C LEU A 166 -37.76 -14.03 1.71
N ASP A 167 -38.67 -14.03 2.69
CA ASP A 167 -39.87 -13.20 2.89
C ASP A 167 -40.50 -12.52 1.66
N ASP A 168 -41.77 -12.86 1.38
CA ASP A 168 -42.64 -12.33 0.31
C ASP A 168 -42.87 -10.79 0.34
N GLU A 169 -42.24 -10.05 1.26
CA GLU A 169 -42.39 -8.59 1.43
C GLU A 169 -41.26 -7.75 0.79
N GLN A 170 -40.30 -8.36 0.09
CA GLN A 170 -39.15 -7.62 -0.48
C GLN A 170 -39.49 -6.90 -1.80
N VAL A 171 -39.14 -5.61 -1.87
CA VAL A 171 -39.31 -4.77 -3.07
C VAL A 171 -38.40 -5.26 -4.20
N ARG A 172 -38.99 -5.65 -5.34
CA ARG A 172 -38.24 -6.00 -6.56
C ARG A 172 -38.02 -4.75 -7.40
N LEU A 173 -36.76 -4.45 -7.71
CA LEU A 173 -36.42 -3.35 -8.61
C LEU A 173 -36.66 -3.76 -10.07
N SER A 174 -37.09 -2.80 -10.89
CA SER A 174 -36.94 -2.92 -12.35
C SER A 174 -35.46 -2.89 -12.73
N ALA A 175 -35.11 -3.44 -13.89
CA ALA A 175 -33.72 -3.41 -14.37
C ALA A 175 -33.14 -1.99 -14.41
N LYS A 176 -33.94 -1.02 -14.89
CA LYS A 176 -33.56 0.39 -14.91
C LYS A 176 -33.32 0.97 -13.51
N ALA A 177 -34.19 0.66 -12.54
CA ALA A 177 -34.03 1.12 -11.16
C ALA A 177 -32.79 0.50 -10.48
N ALA A 178 -32.42 -0.74 -10.83
CA ALA A 178 -31.19 -1.35 -10.35
C ALA A 178 -29.94 -0.68 -10.94
N GLN A 179 -29.94 -0.40 -12.26
CA GLN A 179 -28.87 0.33 -12.93
C GLN A 179 -28.62 1.71 -12.29
N GLU A 180 -29.68 2.48 -12.07
CA GLU A 180 -29.59 3.81 -11.42
C GLU A 180 -28.96 3.74 -10.02
N ARG A 181 -29.20 2.65 -9.26
CA ARG A 181 -28.56 2.46 -7.95
C ARG A 181 -27.07 2.12 -8.08
N PHE A 182 -26.69 1.23 -8.99
CA PHE A 182 -25.28 0.92 -9.27
C PHE A 182 -24.50 2.17 -9.68
N GLU A 183 -25.05 2.98 -10.58
CA GLU A 183 -24.46 4.24 -11.02
C GLU A 183 -24.22 5.20 -9.84
N SER A 184 -25.21 5.32 -8.96
CA SER A 184 -25.12 6.25 -7.82
C SER A 184 -24.10 5.84 -6.73
N ILE A 185 -23.64 4.59 -6.73
CA ILE A 185 -22.57 4.11 -5.85
C ILE A 185 -21.23 3.91 -6.60
N GLY A 186 -21.13 4.44 -7.82
CA GLY A 186 -19.86 4.59 -8.54
C GLY A 186 -19.58 3.56 -9.63
N PHE A 187 -20.46 2.60 -9.90
CA PHE A 187 -20.27 1.66 -11.01
C PHE A 187 -20.51 2.34 -12.36
N ALA A 188 -19.53 2.23 -13.26
CA ALA A 188 -19.60 2.76 -14.61
C ALA A 188 -20.30 1.79 -15.59
N ASP A 189 -20.11 0.48 -15.43
CA ASP A 189 -20.74 -0.56 -16.25
C ASP A 189 -21.79 -1.30 -15.41
N THR A 190 -22.95 -0.65 -15.25
CA THR A 190 -24.05 -1.16 -14.43
C THR A 190 -24.60 -2.50 -14.94
N ASP A 191 -24.52 -2.75 -16.25
CA ASP A 191 -24.97 -4.00 -16.86
C ASP A 191 -24.02 -5.16 -16.55
N ALA A 192 -22.71 -4.93 -16.58
CA ALA A 192 -21.74 -5.91 -16.10
C ALA A 192 -21.91 -6.17 -14.59
N ALA A 193 -22.10 -5.12 -13.79
CA ALA A 193 -22.30 -5.25 -12.35
C ALA A 193 -23.50 -6.14 -12.01
N MET A 194 -24.66 -5.91 -12.67
CA MET A 194 -25.83 -6.77 -12.54
C MET A 194 -25.55 -8.22 -12.92
N ARG A 195 -24.85 -8.47 -14.05
CA ARG A 195 -24.47 -9.83 -14.47
C ARG A 195 -23.57 -10.53 -13.46
N HIS A 196 -22.61 -9.82 -12.87
CA HIS A 196 -21.72 -10.38 -11.84
C HIS A 196 -22.48 -10.72 -10.57
N VAL A 197 -23.39 -9.85 -10.11
CA VAL A 197 -24.24 -10.12 -8.96
C VAL A 197 -25.14 -11.34 -9.21
N VAL A 198 -25.71 -11.48 -10.41
CA VAL A 198 -26.49 -12.67 -10.78
C VAL A 198 -25.63 -13.92 -10.73
N ALA A 199 -24.43 -13.89 -11.30
CA ALA A 199 -23.53 -15.05 -11.27
C ALA A 199 -23.20 -15.48 -9.84
N LEU A 200 -22.85 -14.52 -8.96
CA LEU A 200 -22.45 -14.76 -7.57
C LEU A 200 -23.59 -15.27 -6.67
N THR A 201 -24.84 -15.00 -7.04
CA THR A 201 -26.01 -15.31 -6.21
C THR A 201 -26.92 -16.38 -6.81
N SER A 202 -26.61 -16.89 -8.00
CA SER A 202 -27.42 -17.94 -8.65
C SER A 202 -27.15 -19.31 -8.05
N GLY A 203 -28.17 -20.17 -8.06
CA GLY A 203 -28.06 -21.56 -7.57
C GLY A 203 -28.18 -21.74 -6.05
N VAL A 204 -27.96 -22.96 -5.58
CA VAL A 204 -28.19 -23.39 -4.18
C VAL A 204 -26.89 -23.66 -3.39
N SER A 205 -25.74 -23.38 -3.99
CA SER A 205 -24.42 -23.63 -3.38
C SER A 205 -24.23 -22.86 -2.08
N ARG A 206 -23.33 -23.36 -1.21
CA ARG A 206 -22.94 -22.66 0.02
C ARG A 206 -22.37 -21.27 -0.30
N ALA A 207 -21.50 -21.17 -1.32
CA ALA A 207 -20.93 -19.91 -1.78
C ALA A 207 -22.03 -18.92 -2.20
N ALA A 208 -23.01 -19.34 -3.01
CA ALA A 208 -24.13 -18.48 -3.42
C ALA A 208 -24.97 -18.00 -2.22
N LYS A 209 -25.22 -18.87 -1.22
CA LYS A 209 -25.90 -18.47 0.02
C LYS A 209 -25.11 -17.43 0.81
N ILE A 210 -23.79 -17.59 0.93
CA ILE A 210 -22.94 -16.63 1.64
C ILE A 210 -22.83 -15.31 0.87
N ASN A 211 -22.67 -15.33 -0.45
CA ASN A 211 -22.66 -14.13 -1.28
C ASN A 211 -23.95 -13.32 -1.14
N ARG A 212 -25.13 -13.95 -1.04
CA ARG A 212 -26.38 -13.23 -0.76
C ARG A 212 -26.35 -12.45 0.56
N ILE A 213 -25.60 -12.92 1.55
CA ILE A 213 -25.43 -12.26 2.86
C ILE A 213 -24.40 -11.13 2.74
N LEU A 214 -23.27 -11.36 2.07
CA LEU A 214 -22.15 -10.41 2.03
C LEU A 214 -22.32 -9.31 0.99
N LEU A 215 -22.93 -9.60 -0.15
CA LEU A 215 -22.98 -8.68 -1.29
C LEU A 215 -23.56 -7.30 -0.98
N PRO A 216 -24.58 -7.12 -0.12
CA PRO A 216 -25.01 -5.78 0.23
C PRO A 216 -23.87 -4.92 0.78
N ALA A 217 -23.08 -5.46 1.72
CA ALA A 217 -21.92 -4.76 2.30
C ALA A 217 -20.76 -4.64 1.31
N VAL A 218 -20.48 -5.68 0.53
CA VAL A 218 -19.45 -5.68 -0.50
C VAL A 218 -19.72 -4.60 -1.55
N LEU A 219 -20.95 -4.48 -2.06
CA LEU A 219 -21.31 -3.45 -3.04
C LEU A 219 -21.11 -2.04 -2.49
N GLN A 220 -21.42 -1.81 -1.20
CA GLN A 220 -21.11 -0.55 -0.55
C GLN A 220 -19.60 -0.30 -0.50
N TRP A 221 -18.81 -1.25 0.01
CA TRP A 221 -17.38 -1.06 0.19
C TRP A 221 -16.60 -0.96 -1.12
N LEU A 222 -17.04 -1.67 -2.17
CA LEU A 222 -16.50 -1.53 -3.50
C LEU A 222 -16.80 -0.15 -4.08
N GLY A 223 -18.00 0.38 -3.84
CA GLY A 223 -18.41 1.73 -4.25
C GLY A 223 -17.63 2.86 -3.56
N ASP A 224 -17.04 2.59 -2.40
CA ASP A 224 -16.13 3.53 -1.73
C ASP A 224 -14.75 3.64 -2.42
N GLY A 225 -14.42 2.72 -3.34
CA GLY A 225 -13.17 2.70 -4.09
C GLY A 225 -13.19 3.43 -5.42
N GLN A 226 -12.02 3.58 -6.04
CA GLN A 226 -11.85 4.25 -7.34
C GLN A 226 -12.48 3.48 -8.50
N ASN A 227 -12.47 2.14 -8.45
CA ASN A 227 -13.00 1.29 -9.51
C ASN A 227 -13.85 0.13 -8.93
N PRO A 228 -15.13 0.40 -8.61
CA PRO A 228 -16.06 -0.63 -8.13
C PRO A 228 -16.29 -1.75 -9.16
N ASP A 229 -16.32 -1.45 -10.46
CA ASP A 229 -16.49 -2.45 -11.53
C ASP A 229 -15.36 -3.49 -11.52
N MET A 230 -14.10 -3.03 -11.48
CA MET A 230 -12.92 -3.88 -11.33
C MET A 230 -13.00 -4.69 -10.05
N GLY A 231 -13.42 -4.06 -8.95
CA GLY A 231 -13.54 -4.71 -7.66
C GLY A 231 -14.55 -5.86 -7.66
N LEU A 232 -15.73 -5.65 -8.23
CA LEU A 232 -16.76 -6.68 -8.32
C LEU A 232 -16.39 -7.80 -9.28
N LEU A 233 -15.75 -7.47 -10.40
CA LEU A 233 -15.20 -8.47 -11.32
C LEU A 233 -14.17 -9.37 -10.61
N ASN A 234 -13.24 -8.78 -9.85
CA ASN A 234 -12.25 -9.55 -9.11
C ASN A 234 -12.85 -10.35 -7.95
N TRP A 235 -13.89 -9.84 -7.28
CA TRP A 235 -14.66 -10.63 -6.31
C TRP A 235 -15.27 -11.88 -6.95
N ARG A 236 -15.85 -11.73 -8.15
CA ARG A 236 -16.36 -12.87 -8.93
C ARG A 236 -15.25 -13.86 -9.28
N LYS A 237 -14.10 -13.40 -9.76
CA LYS A 237 -12.98 -14.29 -10.09
C LYS A 237 -12.48 -15.07 -8.87
N LEU A 238 -12.46 -14.46 -7.68
CA LEU A 238 -12.12 -15.17 -6.44
C LEU A 238 -13.11 -16.29 -6.13
N GLU A 239 -14.40 -16.07 -6.41
CA GLU A 239 -15.42 -17.11 -6.27
C GLU A 239 -15.27 -18.23 -7.29
N GLU A 240 -14.96 -17.90 -8.54
CA GLU A 240 -14.68 -18.89 -9.59
C GLU A 240 -13.42 -19.72 -9.28
N ASN A 241 -12.37 -19.10 -8.73
CA ASN A 241 -11.10 -19.76 -8.44
C ASN A 241 -11.13 -20.56 -7.12
N PHE A 242 -11.89 -20.10 -6.11
CA PHE A 242 -11.77 -20.61 -4.74
C PHE A 242 -13.11 -20.97 -4.06
N GLY A 243 -14.26 -20.73 -4.70
CA GLY A 243 -15.60 -20.84 -4.10
C GLY A 243 -16.10 -22.26 -3.82
N SER A 244 -15.59 -23.27 -4.55
CA SER A 244 -15.95 -24.68 -4.34
C SER A 244 -15.14 -25.35 -3.24
N ASP A 245 -13.84 -25.06 -3.17
CA ASP A 245 -12.88 -25.93 -2.46
C ASP A 245 -12.14 -25.26 -1.31
N SER A 246 -12.33 -23.96 -1.09
CA SER A 246 -11.63 -23.24 -0.01
C SER A 246 -12.57 -22.64 1.03
N GLY A 247 -12.07 -22.52 2.26
CA GLY A 247 -12.78 -21.88 3.37
C GLY A 247 -12.89 -20.36 3.26
N TYR A 248 -12.39 -19.74 2.18
CA TYR A 248 -12.17 -18.29 2.11
C TYR A 248 -13.47 -17.48 2.26
N ILE A 249 -14.56 -17.88 1.59
CA ILE A 249 -15.82 -17.13 1.64
C ILE A 249 -16.50 -17.25 3.02
N GLY A 250 -16.30 -18.38 3.70
CA GLY A 250 -16.72 -18.56 5.09
C GLY A 250 -15.92 -17.66 6.03
N PHE A 251 -14.60 -17.60 5.84
CA PHE A 251 -13.73 -16.67 6.57
C PHE A 251 -14.15 -15.20 6.36
N LEU A 252 -14.43 -14.77 5.14
CA LEU A 252 -14.89 -13.41 4.84
C LEU A 252 -16.27 -13.11 5.46
N ARG A 253 -17.13 -14.11 5.60
CA ARG A 253 -18.40 -13.97 6.32
C ARG A 253 -18.19 -13.77 7.81
N ASP A 254 -17.26 -14.51 8.39
CA ASP A 254 -17.00 -14.51 9.83
C ASP A 254 -16.10 -13.32 10.24
N SER A 255 -15.37 -12.73 9.30
CA SER A 255 -14.51 -11.55 9.48
C SER A 255 -14.92 -10.40 8.56
N SER A 256 -15.77 -9.50 9.05
CA SER A 256 -16.21 -8.31 8.30
C SER A 256 -15.06 -7.35 7.97
N SER A 257 -14.06 -7.24 8.84
CA SER A 257 -12.86 -6.43 8.58
C SER A 257 -12.05 -6.98 7.40
N ALA A 258 -11.90 -8.30 7.31
CA ALA A 258 -11.22 -8.93 6.18
C ALA A 258 -11.97 -8.65 4.86
N ALA A 259 -13.30 -8.80 4.86
CA ALA A 259 -14.13 -8.51 3.68
C ALA A 259 -14.04 -7.03 3.26
N GLN A 260 -14.04 -6.10 4.21
CA GLN A 260 -13.89 -4.68 3.93
C GLN A 260 -12.50 -4.36 3.34
N ARG A 261 -11.42 -4.88 3.95
CA ARG A 261 -10.05 -4.73 3.44
C ARG A 261 -9.90 -5.31 2.04
N LEU A 262 -10.50 -6.48 1.80
CA LEU A 262 -10.51 -7.09 0.47
C LEU A 262 -11.19 -6.17 -0.54
N CYS A 263 -12.38 -5.64 -0.23
CA CYS A 263 -13.08 -4.70 -1.12
C CYS A 263 -12.25 -3.44 -1.40
N HIS A 264 -11.58 -2.90 -0.38
CA HIS A 264 -10.68 -1.77 -0.52
C HIS A 264 -9.53 -2.08 -1.50
N VAL A 265 -8.91 -3.26 -1.41
CA VAL A 265 -7.85 -3.69 -2.33
C VAL A 265 -8.39 -3.89 -3.75
N LEU A 266 -9.48 -4.66 -3.91
CA LEU A 266 -9.99 -5.05 -5.22
C LEU A 266 -10.47 -3.86 -6.06
N SER A 267 -10.98 -2.80 -5.42
CA SER A 267 -11.47 -1.59 -6.10
C SER A 267 -10.37 -0.56 -6.39
N ASN A 268 -9.18 -0.69 -5.79
CA ASN A 268 -8.13 0.32 -5.86
C ASN A 268 -6.76 -0.23 -6.33
N SER A 269 -6.64 -1.52 -6.62
CA SER A 269 -5.39 -2.14 -7.07
C SER A 269 -5.61 -3.22 -8.12
N ARG A 270 -5.12 -2.98 -9.34
CA ARG A 270 -5.09 -4.04 -10.36
C ARG A 270 -4.05 -5.09 -10.03
N PHE A 271 -2.86 -4.66 -9.59
CA PHE A 271 -1.76 -5.58 -9.26
C PHE A 271 -2.14 -6.53 -8.13
N LEU A 272 -2.63 -5.99 -7.00
CA LEU A 272 -3.00 -6.82 -5.85
C LEU A 272 -4.28 -7.61 -6.10
N GLY A 273 -5.22 -7.08 -6.89
CA GLY A 273 -6.39 -7.83 -7.33
C GLY A 273 -6.01 -9.08 -8.14
N ASP A 274 -5.06 -8.95 -9.07
CA ASP A 274 -4.54 -10.09 -9.84
C ASP A 274 -3.71 -11.06 -8.97
N ALA A 275 -3.00 -10.56 -7.95
CA ALA A 275 -2.22 -11.37 -7.02
C ALA A 275 -3.12 -12.22 -6.10
N LEU A 276 -4.13 -11.60 -5.48
CA LEU A 276 -5.11 -12.26 -4.61
C LEU A 276 -5.87 -13.38 -5.34
N ASN A 277 -6.10 -13.22 -6.64
CA ASN A 277 -6.75 -14.25 -7.47
C ASN A 277 -5.89 -15.52 -7.69
N LYS A 278 -4.63 -15.53 -7.25
CA LYS A 278 -3.72 -16.68 -7.35
C LYS A 278 -3.54 -17.43 -6.02
N SER A 279 -3.98 -16.86 -4.90
CA SER A 279 -3.71 -17.41 -3.57
C SER A 279 -4.85 -17.13 -2.59
N ALA A 280 -5.59 -18.18 -2.22
CA ALA A 280 -6.59 -18.09 -1.14
C ALA A 280 -5.94 -17.78 0.22
N GLU A 281 -4.69 -18.20 0.43
CA GLU A 281 -3.93 -17.89 1.65
C GLU A 281 -3.76 -16.37 1.81
N SER A 282 -3.47 -15.66 0.72
CA SER A 282 -3.28 -14.20 0.77
C SER A 282 -4.52 -13.46 1.25
N VAL A 283 -5.72 -13.98 0.93
CA VAL A 283 -6.99 -13.44 1.42
C VAL A 283 -7.10 -13.58 2.94
N THR A 284 -6.59 -14.67 3.52
CA THR A 284 -6.66 -14.90 4.97
C THR A 284 -5.83 -13.91 5.78
N TRP A 285 -4.75 -13.37 5.20
CA TRP A 285 -3.93 -12.37 5.88
C TRP A 285 -4.70 -11.09 6.17
N LEU A 286 -5.70 -10.76 5.37
CA LEU A 286 -6.56 -9.58 5.59
C LEU A 286 -7.37 -9.65 6.90
N GLY A 287 -7.38 -10.79 7.60
CA GLY A 287 -8.11 -10.98 8.85
C GLY A 287 -7.59 -10.18 10.03
N ASN A 288 -6.29 -9.90 10.08
CA ASN A 288 -5.67 -9.16 11.18
C ASN A 288 -4.36 -8.50 10.73
N ASP A 289 -3.85 -7.58 11.56
CA ASP A 289 -2.67 -6.78 11.24
C ASP A 289 -1.37 -7.58 11.33
N GLU A 290 -1.31 -8.57 12.21
CA GLU A 290 -0.12 -9.41 12.44
C GLU A 290 0.22 -10.22 11.19
N SER A 291 -0.78 -10.85 10.56
CA SER A 291 -0.60 -11.60 9.31
C SER A 291 -0.18 -10.73 8.12
N LEU A 292 -0.40 -9.41 8.19
CA LEU A 292 0.00 -8.46 7.15
C LEU A 292 1.37 -7.82 7.42
N GLN A 293 1.99 -8.05 8.58
CA GLN A 293 3.32 -7.51 8.83
C GLN A 293 4.33 -8.08 7.82
N PRO A 294 5.23 -7.25 7.26
CA PRO A 294 6.38 -7.75 6.54
C PRO A 294 7.14 -8.75 7.41
N ARG A 295 7.55 -9.89 6.84
CA ARG A 295 8.38 -10.84 7.56
C ARG A 295 9.71 -10.21 7.95
N SER A 296 10.21 -10.56 9.12
CA SER A 296 11.57 -10.21 9.52
C SER A 296 12.58 -10.88 8.59
N ARG A 297 13.76 -10.26 8.49
CA ARG A 297 14.89 -10.83 7.75
C ARG A 297 15.20 -12.27 8.16
N GLU A 298 15.25 -12.54 9.47
CA GLU A 298 15.50 -13.87 10.03
C GLU A 298 14.45 -14.90 9.55
N SER A 299 13.16 -14.52 9.52
CA SER A 299 12.11 -15.41 9.04
C SER A 299 12.25 -15.72 7.54
N LEU A 300 12.67 -14.73 6.75
CA LEU A 300 12.94 -14.92 5.32
C LEU A 300 14.13 -15.86 5.11
N ASP A 301 15.20 -15.72 5.89
CA ASP A 301 16.38 -16.58 5.83
C ASP A 301 16.06 -18.04 6.15
N VAL A 302 15.22 -18.30 7.15
CA VAL A 302 14.74 -19.66 7.45
C VAL A 302 14.01 -20.25 6.23
N GLN A 303 13.16 -19.47 5.57
CA GLN A 303 12.40 -19.92 4.42
C GLN A 303 13.27 -20.19 3.19
N THR A 304 14.25 -19.31 2.91
CA THR A 304 15.16 -19.46 1.78
C THR A 304 16.17 -20.58 1.99
N ASN A 305 16.66 -20.78 3.21
CA ASN A 305 17.53 -21.92 3.55
C ASN A 305 16.79 -23.26 3.37
N ALA A 306 15.54 -23.35 3.81
CA ALA A 306 14.71 -24.53 3.57
C ALA A 306 14.45 -24.78 2.07
N ALA A 307 14.42 -23.73 1.23
CA ALA A 307 14.34 -23.88 -0.22
C ALA A 307 15.66 -24.35 -0.84
N LEU A 308 16.80 -23.86 -0.32
CA LEU A 308 18.14 -24.24 -0.74
C LEU A 308 18.40 -25.72 -0.47
N GLU A 309 18.06 -26.21 0.71
CA GLU A 309 18.21 -27.62 1.07
C GLU A 309 17.35 -28.55 0.21
N ARG A 310 16.05 -28.21 0.06
CA ARG A 310 15.10 -29.04 -0.69
C ARG A 310 15.41 -29.11 -2.19
N ASN A 311 15.91 -28.01 -2.77
CA ASN A 311 16.10 -27.88 -4.22
C ASN A 311 17.59 -27.79 -4.62
N ALA A 312 18.50 -28.33 -3.80
CA ALA A 312 19.95 -28.25 -4.04
C ALA A 312 20.36 -28.82 -5.41
N GLY A 313 19.66 -29.85 -5.90
CA GLY A 313 19.99 -30.53 -7.15
C GLY A 313 19.34 -29.96 -8.42
N ASN A 314 18.47 -28.95 -8.35
CA ASN A 314 17.75 -28.45 -9.51
C ASN A 314 17.54 -26.93 -9.48
N ILE A 315 18.21 -26.23 -10.41
CA ILE A 315 18.15 -24.78 -10.55
C ILE A 315 16.75 -24.25 -10.83
N ASN A 316 15.92 -24.99 -11.59
CA ASN A 316 14.59 -24.54 -11.98
C ASN A 316 13.63 -24.59 -10.77
N ASP A 317 13.69 -25.66 -9.98
CA ASP A 317 12.87 -25.81 -8.78
C ASP A 317 13.26 -24.78 -7.73
N PHE A 318 14.57 -24.55 -7.55
CA PHE A 318 15.08 -23.51 -6.65
C PHE A 318 14.64 -22.10 -7.11
N ALA A 319 14.83 -21.78 -8.39
CA ALA A 319 14.43 -20.49 -8.97
C ALA A 319 12.92 -20.25 -8.82
N ASN A 320 12.11 -21.28 -9.07
CA ASN A 320 10.67 -21.20 -8.86
C ASN A 320 10.33 -20.91 -7.39
N SER A 321 10.96 -21.61 -6.45
CA SER A 321 10.73 -21.42 -5.01
C SER A 321 11.09 -20.02 -4.53
N ILE A 322 12.26 -19.48 -4.92
CA ILE A 322 12.71 -18.16 -4.49
C ILE A 322 11.86 -17.05 -5.11
N ARG A 323 11.52 -17.14 -6.39
CA ARG A 323 10.68 -16.12 -7.05
C ARG A 323 9.22 -16.17 -6.58
N ALA A 324 8.70 -17.36 -6.28
CA ALA A 324 7.37 -17.51 -5.67
C ALA A 324 7.32 -16.89 -4.26
N MET A 325 8.34 -17.13 -3.42
CA MET A 325 8.48 -16.48 -2.12
C MET A 325 8.50 -14.96 -2.27
N ARG A 326 9.35 -14.43 -3.16
CA ARG A 326 9.43 -12.99 -3.43
C ARG A 326 8.08 -12.41 -3.87
N ARG A 327 7.35 -13.09 -4.77
CA ARG A 327 6.01 -12.66 -5.18
C ARG A 327 5.05 -12.61 -3.98
N GLN A 328 5.04 -13.65 -3.16
CA GLN A 328 4.16 -13.79 -2.01
C GLN A 328 4.40 -12.69 -0.96
N GLU A 329 5.65 -12.40 -0.65
CA GLU A 329 5.99 -11.40 0.37
C GLU A 329 5.83 -9.97 -0.13
N ILE A 330 6.05 -9.70 -1.41
CA ILE A 330 5.70 -8.40 -2.01
C ILE A 330 4.18 -8.18 -2.04
N GLU A 331 3.41 -9.23 -2.31
CA GLU A 331 1.95 -9.18 -2.19
C GLU A 331 1.53 -8.84 -0.75
N ARG A 332 2.10 -9.52 0.27
CA ARG A 332 1.84 -9.21 1.68
C ARG A 332 2.14 -7.75 2.02
N ILE A 333 3.32 -7.25 1.63
CA ILE A 333 3.73 -5.85 1.87
C ILE A 333 2.79 -4.87 1.16
N GLY A 334 2.38 -5.18 -0.07
CA GLY A 334 1.42 -4.36 -0.82
C GLY A 334 0.05 -4.30 -0.15
N LEU A 335 -0.47 -5.44 0.29
CA LEU A 335 -1.73 -5.52 1.05
C LEU A 335 -1.63 -4.75 2.36
N SER A 336 -0.51 -4.90 3.07
CA SER A 336 -0.25 -4.23 4.35
C SER A 336 -0.20 -2.71 4.22
N TRP A 337 0.57 -2.22 3.26
CA TRP A 337 0.72 -0.78 3.02
C TRP A 337 -0.61 -0.15 2.57
N MET A 338 -1.30 -0.80 1.62
CA MET A 338 -2.58 -0.30 1.10
C MET A 338 -3.67 -0.22 2.16
N ASN A 339 -3.71 -1.17 3.09
CA ASN A 339 -4.67 -1.16 4.20
C ASN A 339 -4.20 -0.33 5.41
N GLY A 340 -3.10 0.41 5.29
CA GLY A 340 -2.57 1.29 6.34
C GLY A 340 -2.03 0.56 7.56
N VAL A 341 -1.67 -0.72 7.43
CA VAL A 341 -1.08 -1.53 8.52
C VAL A 341 0.38 -1.17 8.74
N VAL A 342 1.11 -0.86 7.67
CA VAL A 342 2.48 -0.35 7.72
C VAL A 342 2.60 0.99 7.00
N ASP A 343 3.54 1.81 7.46
CA ASP A 343 3.87 3.05 6.77
C ASP A 343 4.80 2.82 5.57
N ALA A 344 5.11 3.90 4.85
CA ALA A 344 5.98 3.82 3.68
C ALA A 344 7.41 3.39 4.04
N ALA A 345 7.92 3.69 5.24
CA ALA A 345 9.28 3.33 5.62
C ALA A 345 9.39 1.82 5.86
N ALA A 346 8.47 1.26 6.65
CA ALA A 346 8.38 -0.18 6.90
C ALA A 346 8.12 -0.97 5.60
N SER A 347 7.35 -0.41 4.66
CA SER A 347 7.16 -1.01 3.33
C SER A 347 8.49 -1.10 2.56
N LEU A 348 9.28 -0.02 2.47
CA LEU A 348 10.57 -0.04 1.76
C LEU A 348 11.60 -0.96 2.42
N GLU A 349 11.61 -1.01 3.75
CA GLU A 349 12.47 -1.90 4.53
C GLU A 349 12.14 -3.37 4.26
N GLY A 350 10.86 -3.76 4.39
CA GLY A 350 10.42 -5.12 4.10
C GLY A 350 10.69 -5.54 2.66
N MET A 351 10.50 -4.63 1.69
CA MET A 351 10.83 -4.90 0.28
C MET A 351 12.33 -5.16 0.11
N THR A 352 13.17 -4.41 0.82
CA THR A 352 14.63 -4.56 0.77
C THR A 352 15.05 -5.90 1.39
N ASP A 353 14.49 -6.29 2.53
CA ASP A 353 14.81 -7.55 3.19
C ASP A 353 14.44 -8.77 2.32
N VAL A 354 13.31 -8.70 1.60
CA VAL A 354 12.93 -9.74 0.61
C VAL A 354 13.96 -9.84 -0.51
N TYR A 355 14.46 -8.72 -1.01
CA TYR A 355 15.48 -8.71 -2.08
C TYR A 355 16.82 -9.25 -1.57
N ASP A 356 17.27 -8.77 -0.41
CA ASP A 356 18.49 -9.25 0.21
C ASP A 356 18.39 -10.79 0.42
N ALA A 357 17.24 -11.32 0.85
CA ALA A 357 17.09 -12.74 1.21
C ALA A 357 17.07 -13.63 -0.04
N ALA A 358 16.37 -13.18 -1.08
CA ALA A 358 16.32 -13.87 -2.36
C ALA A 358 17.70 -13.88 -3.05
N ILE A 359 18.42 -12.77 -3.04
CA ILE A 359 19.73 -12.64 -3.69
C ILE A 359 20.78 -13.45 -2.93
N ASP A 360 20.79 -13.39 -1.60
CA ASP A 360 21.74 -14.12 -0.76
C ASP A 360 21.59 -15.64 -0.90
N ALA A 361 20.36 -16.16 -0.79
CA ALA A 361 20.11 -17.58 -0.99
C ALA A 361 20.43 -18.04 -2.42
N SER A 362 20.19 -17.19 -3.43
CA SER A 362 20.51 -17.51 -4.83
C SER A 362 22.01 -17.56 -5.08
N LEU A 363 22.77 -16.67 -4.44
CA LEU A 363 24.23 -16.69 -4.50
C LEU A 363 24.77 -17.94 -3.79
N ALA A 364 24.27 -18.26 -2.60
CA ALA A 364 24.66 -19.45 -1.86
C ALA A 364 24.38 -20.75 -2.65
N TRP A 365 23.21 -20.86 -3.28
CA TRP A 365 22.90 -21.99 -4.17
C TRP A 365 23.87 -22.08 -5.34
N ALA A 366 24.16 -20.95 -6.01
CA ALA A 366 25.06 -20.91 -7.16
C ALA A 366 26.51 -21.28 -6.80
N ILE A 367 27.00 -20.81 -5.65
CA ILE A 367 28.33 -21.18 -5.11
C ILE A 367 28.39 -22.69 -4.87
N ARG A 368 27.41 -23.26 -4.16
CA ARG A 368 27.35 -24.69 -3.88
C ARG A 368 27.31 -25.50 -5.18
N HIS A 369 26.41 -25.15 -6.09
CA HIS A 369 26.25 -25.84 -7.36
C HIS A 369 27.55 -25.84 -8.18
N ARG A 370 28.24 -24.70 -8.28
CA ARG A 370 29.50 -24.61 -9.04
C ARG A 370 30.70 -25.22 -8.34
N THR A 371 30.67 -25.31 -7.02
CA THR A 371 31.70 -26.04 -6.27
C THR A 371 31.64 -27.52 -6.63
N ASP A 372 30.43 -28.09 -6.59
CA ASP A 372 30.19 -29.49 -6.93
C ASP A 372 30.41 -29.77 -8.45
N ASP A 373 29.84 -28.95 -9.34
CA ASP A 373 29.90 -29.13 -10.81
C ASP A 373 31.33 -29.01 -11.35
N MET A 374 32.16 -28.16 -10.74
CA MET A 374 33.57 -27.99 -11.14
C MET A 374 34.52 -28.92 -10.37
N GLY A 375 34.01 -29.74 -9.44
CA GLY A 375 34.77 -30.77 -8.72
C GLY A 375 35.74 -30.23 -7.67
N PHE A 376 35.41 -29.10 -7.03
CA PHE A 376 36.20 -28.56 -5.93
C PHE A 376 35.70 -29.09 -4.58
N GLU A 377 36.61 -29.34 -3.63
CA GLU A 377 36.23 -29.67 -2.25
C GLU A 377 35.74 -28.41 -1.50
N GLU A 378 36.36 -27.27 -1.77
CA GLU A 378 35.98 -25.95 -1.26
C GLU A 378 35.96 -24.92 -2.40
N PRO A 379 35.13 -23.86 -2.34
CA PRO A 379 35.08 -22.83 -3.38
C PRO A 379 36.46 -22.18 -3.60
N PRO A 380 36.98 -22.11 -4.84
CA PRO A 380 38.29 -21.49 -5.12
C PRO A 380 38.26 -19.95 -5.02
N ALA A 381 37.10 -19.36 -4.71
CA ALA A 381 36.93 -17.94 -4.47
C ALA A 381 35.74 -17.68 -3.54
N VAL A 382 35.88 -16.65 -2.69
CA VAL A 382 34.75 -16.03 -1.99
C VAL A 382 34.15 -14.93 -2.85
N ILE A 383 32.83 -14.75 -2.79
CA ILE A 383 32.07 -13.83 -3.66
C ILE A 383 31.12 -13.00 -2.80
N SER A 384 31.01 -11.71 -3.11
CA SER A 384 30.08 -10.79 -2.44
C SER A 384 29.31 -9.95 -3.43
N VAL A 385 28.08 -9.63 -3.07
CA VAL A 385 27.21 -8.70 -3.79
C VAL A 385 27.06 -7.43 -2.97
N ILE A 386 27.41 -6.30 -3.58
CA ILE A 386 27.28 -4.97 -3.02
C ILE A 386 26.03 -4.33 -3.61
N ALA A 387 25.04 -4.02 -2.78
CA ALA A 387 23.85 -3.27 -3.21
C ALA A 387 24.19 -1.80 -3.46
N MET A 388 23.65 -1.25 -4.53
CA MET A 388 23.86 0.11 -5.00
C MET A 388 22.52 0.86 -5.19
N GLY A 389 22.57 2.14 -5.52
CA GLY A 389 21.36 2.88 -5.90
C GLY A 389 20.27 2.91 -4.83
N ARG A 390 19.01 2.63 -5.21
CA ARG A 390 17.91 2.58 -4.24
C ARG A 390 17.92 1.31 -3.41
N TYR A 391 18.39 0.20 -3.98
CA TYR A 391 18.57 -1.05 -3.24
C TYR A 391 19.58 -0.91 -2.10
N GLY A 392 20.70 -0.25 -2.38
CA GLY A 392 21.75 0.01 -1.43
C GLY A 392 21.36 0.99 -0.32
N GLY A 393 20.45 1.93 -0.59
CA GLY A 393 19.90 2.80 0.45
C GLY A 393 18.72 2.24 1.25
N ARG A 394 18.36 0.96 1.04
CA ARG A 394 17.16 0.33 1.63
C ARG A 394 15.86 1.07 1.26
N GLU A 395 15.79 1.51 0.01
CA GLU A 395 14.67 2.29 -0.56
C GLU A 395 14.03 1.54 -1.75
N VAL A 396 14.09 0.21 -1.74
CA VAL A 396 13.47 -0.67 -2.74
C VAL A 396 11.96 -0.50 -2.70
N ASN A 397 11.37 -0.31 -3.87
CA ASN A 397 9.92 -0.21 -4.01
C ASN A 397 9.37 -1.25 -5.00
N PHE A 398 8.05 -1.30 -5.18
CA PHE A 398 7.38 -2.35 -5.97
C PHE A 398 7.84 -2.46 -7.43
N SER A 399 8.41 -1.38 -7.99
CA SER A 399 8.89 -1.32 -9.36
C SER A 399 10.42 -1.12 -9.44
N SER A 400 11.16 -1.39 -8.36
CA SER A 400 12.61 -1.21 -8.31
C SER A 400 13.35 -2.43 -8.84
N ASP A 401 14.39 -2.15 -9.61
CA ASP A 401 15.46 -3.08 -9.92
C ASP A 401 16.45 -3.16 -8.73
N ALA A 402 17.24 -4.22 -8.69
CA ALA A 402 18.32 -4.41 -7.73
C ALA A 402 19.65 -3.99 -8.37
N ASP A 403 20.04 -2.73 -8.17
CA ASP A 403 21.36 -2.25 -8.59
C ASP A 403 22.45 -2.92 -7.74
N VAL A 404 23.41 -3.62 -8.36
CA VAL A 404 24.46 -4.38 -7.66
C VAL A 404 25.83 -4.30 -8.33
N ILE A 405 26.88 -4.48 -7.53
CA ILE A 405 28.24 -4.82 -7.97
C ILE A 405 28.58 -6.20 -7.41
N ILE A 406 29.13 -7.08 -8.24
CA ILE A 406 29.57 -8.41 -7.80
C ILE A 406 31.10 -8.45 -7.80
N ILE A 407 31.67 -8.78 -6.64
CA ILE A 407 33.12 -8.89 -6.45
C ILE A 407 33.49 -10.28 -5.96
N TYR A 408 34.72 -10.70 -6.26
CA TYR A 408 35.28 -11.94 -5.72
C TYR A 408 36.72 -11.77 -5.25
N ARG A 409 37.16 -12.67 -4.39
CA ARG A 409 38.56 -12.81 -3.98
C ARG A 409 38.95 -14.29 -4.08
N PRO A 410 40.07 -14.63 -4.76
CA PRO A 410 40.59 -16.00 -4.76
C PRO A 410 40.79 -16.51 -3.33
N ALA A 411 40.51 -17.79 -3.11
CA ALA A 411 40.85 -18.45 -1.85
C ALA A 411 42.38 -18.61 -1.74
N ASP A 412 42.88 -18.77 -0.51
CA ASP A 412 44.33 -18.90 -0.28
C ASP A 412 44.91 -20.10 -1.04
N GLY A 413 45.89 -19.82 -1.91
CA GLY A 413 46.54 -20.84 -2.74
C GLY A 413 45.76 -21.28 -3.98
N ALA A 414 44.58 -20.72 -4.25
CA ALA A 414 43.83 -20.97 -5.48
C ALA A 414 44.46 -20.23 -6.68
N ASP A 415 44.35 -20.82 -7.88
CA ASP A 415 44.75 -20.16 -9.12
C ASP A 415 43.78 -19.03 -9.49
N ASP A 416 44.32 -17.85 -9.82
CA ASP A 416 43.53 -16.66 -10.16
C ASP A 416 42.60 -16.89 -11.36
N GLY A 417 43.04 -17.68 -12.34
CA GLY A 417 42.27 -18.03 -13.52
C GLY A 417 41.09 -18.94 -13.19
N GLN A 418 41.31 -19.96 -12.35
CA GLN A 418 40.26 -20.82 -11.82
C GLN A 418 39.25 -20.06 -10.96
N ALA A 419 39.73 -19.20 -10.04
CA ALA A 419 38.90 -18.33 -9.22
C ALA A 419 38.03 -17.40 -10.08
N ASN A 420 38.59 -16.80 -11.13
CA ASN A 420 37.85 -15.97 -12.08
C ASN A 420 36.75 -16.77 -12.80
N LEU A 421 37.10 -17.94 -13.33
CA LEU A 421 36.15 -18.79 -14.05
C LEU A 421 35.00 -19.23 -13.13
N PHE A 422 35.31 -19.64 -11.91
CA PHE A 422 34.34 -19.98 -10.88
C PHE A 422 33.39 -18.82 -10.59
N ALA A 423 33.93 -17.63 -10.29
CA ALA A 423 33.13 -16.45 -10.00
C ALA A 423 32.20 -16.04 -11.15
N ARG A 424 32.66 -16.15 -12.41
CA ARG A 424 31.84 -15.92 -13.59
C ARG A 424 30.70 -16.93 -13.72
N LYS A 425 30.96 -18.20 -13.45
CA LYS A 425 29.95 -19.27 -13.51
C LYS A 425 28.91 -19.13 -12.40
N VAL A 426 29.32 -18.79 -11.19
CA VAL A 426 28.39 -18.45 -10.08
C VAL A 426 27.52 -17.25 -10.46
N GLN A 427 28.10 -16.21 -11.04
CA GLN A 427 27.35 -15.04 -11.50
C GLN A 427 26.33 -15.41 -12.60
N GLU A 428 26.69 -16.29 -13.54
CA GLU A 428 25.79 -16.80 -14.59
C GLU A 428 24.57 -17.51 -13.98
N ASP A 429 24.79 -18.38 -12.99
CA ASP A 429 23.71 -19.10 -12.31
C ASP A 429 22.84 -18.18 -11.46
N LEU A 430 23.43 -17.24 -10.73
CA LEU A 430 22.68 -16.22 -9.98
C LEU A 430 21.71 -15.47 -10.91
N ARG A 431 22.16 -15.05 -12.09
CA ARG A 431 21.28 -14.43 -13.09
C ARG A 431 20.24 -15.40 -13.64
N SER A 432 20.60 -16.65 -13.86
CA SER A 432 19.64 -17.67 -14.32
C SER A 432 18.52 -17.88 -13.29
N ILE A 433 18.87 -17.94 -12.01
CA ILE A 433 17.93 -18.08 -10.89
C ILE A 433 17.03 -16.86 -10.75
N LEU A 434 17.54 -15.63 -10.94
CA LEU A 434 16.77 -14.41 -10.68
C LEU A 434 16.06 -13.81 -11.91
N GLN A 435 16.63 -13.93 -13.11
CA GLN A 435 16.15 -13.31 -14.35
C GLN A 435 15.89 -14.32 -15.49
N GLY A 436 16.45 -15.52 -15.41
CA GLY A 436 16.38 -16.53 -16.46
C GLY A 436 14.95 -17.03 -16.73
N PRO A 437 14.72 -17.68 -17.88
CA PRO A 437 13.42 -18.27 -18.25
C PRO A 437 13.11 -19.58 -17.50
N THR A 438 13.74 -19.81 -16.35
CA THR A 438 13.69 -21.03 -15.53
C THR A 438 12.36 -21.25 -14.82
N THR A 439 11.52 -20.22 -14.72
CA THR A 439 10.18 -20.27 -14.11
C THR A 439 9.25 -19.22 -14.76
N LEU A 440 7.94 -19.40 -14.59
CA LEU A 440 6.90 -18.43 -14.95
C LEU A 440 6.71 -17.33 -13.88
N GLU A 441 7.35 -17.47 -12.71
CA GLU A 441 7.31 -16.46 -11.66
C GLU A 441 8.06 -15.17 -12.07
N PRO A 442 7.58 -13.98 -11.64
CA PRO A 442 8.19 -12.70 -12.03
C PRO A 442 9.68 -12.61 -11.67
N LYS A 443 10.45 -12.01 -12.57
CA LYS A 443 11.90 -11.83 -12.42
C LYS A 443 12.24 -10.86 -11.29
N ILE A 444 13.42 -11.04 -10.72
CA ILE A 444 14.13 -10.03 -9.93
C ILE A 444 15.21 -9.46 -10.84
N GLU A 445 14.97 -8.26 -11.36
CA GLU A 445 15.94 -7.57 -12.22
C GLU A 445 17.17 -7.17 -11.38
N LEU A 446 18.33 -7.70 -11.75
CA LEU A 446 19.64 -7.30 -11.23
C LEU A 446 20.26 -6.38 -12.27
N ASP A 447 20.41 -5.11 -11.91
CA ASP A 447 21.12 -4.14 -12.72
C ASP A 447 22.58 -4.07 -12.24
N MET A 448 23.53 -4.28 -13.16
CA MET A 448 24.96 -4.24 -12.88
C MET A 448 25.64 -3.05 -13.56
N ASP A 449 24.89 -2.08 -14.08
CA ASP A 449 25.43 -0.95 -14.86
C ASP A 449 26.25 0.05 -14.02
N LEU A 450 26.16 -0.01 -12.69
CA LEU A 450 26.96 0.80 -11.76
C LEU A 450 28.33 0.22 -11.42
N ARG A 451 28.70 -0.94 -11.99
CA ARG A 451 30.03 -1.54 -11.82
C ARG A 451 31.12 -0.72 -12.53
N PRO A 452 32.40 -0.88 -12.15
CA PRO A 452 33.54 -0.34 -12.89
C PRO A 452 33.42 -0.54 -14.40
N GLU A 453 33.64 0.54 -15.17
CA GLU A 453 33.51 0.58 -16.65
C GLU A 453 32.09 0.33 -17.19
N GLY A 454 31.08 0.31 -16.31
CA GLY A 454 29.67 0.16 -16.62
C GLY A 454 29.40 -1.05 -17.52
N LYS A 455 28.61 -0.85 -18.59
CA LYS A 455 28.26 -1.91 -19.55
C LYS A 455 29.45 -2.60 -20.21
N ASN A 456 30.58 -1.92 -20.33
CA ASN A 456 31.79 -2.44 -20.97
C ASN A 456 32.69 -3.21 -19.99
N GLY A 457 32.45 -3.07 -18.69
CA GLY A 457 33.20 -3.78 -17.66
C GLY A 457 32.74 -5.22 -17.44
N PRO A 458 33.58 -6.06 -16.82
CA PRO A 458 33.22 -7.43 -16.46
C PRO A 458 32.07 -7.44 -15.45
N LEU A 459 31.13 -8.39 -15.57
CA LEU A 459 29.97 -8.51 -14.68
C LEU A 459 30.36 -8.89 -13.24
N VAL A 460 31.48 -9.58 -13.08
CA VAL A 460 32.09 -9.93 -11.79
C VAL A 460 33.57 -9.61 -11.86
N ARG A 461 34.11 -8.95 -10.83
CA ARG A 461 35.48 -8.41 -10.82
C ARG A 461 36.23 -8.82 -9.56
N SER A 462 37.53 -9.07 -9.66
CA SER A 462 38.33 -9.39 -8.48
C SER A 462 38.49 -8.16 -7.58
N TYR A 463 38.60 -8.37 -6.27
CA TYR A 463 38.87 -7.31 -5.30
C TYR A 463 40.08 -6.46 -5.70
N ALA A 464 41.20 -7.11 -6.04
CA ALA A 464 42.42 -6.41 -6.47
C ALA A 464 42.21 -5.56 -7.74
N SER A 465 41.43 -6.05 -8.70
CA SER A 465 41.12 -5.30 -9.91
C SER A 465 40.15 -4.13 -9.66
N CYS A 466 39.21 -4.28 -8.72
CA CYS A 466 38.38 -3.17 -8.26
C CYS A 466 39.22 -2.10 -7.57
N GLU A 467 40.14 -2.50 -6.69
CA GLU A 467 41.02 -1.59 -5.96
C GLU A 467 41.87 -0.76 -6.92
N GLU A 468 42.51 -1.40 -7.90
CA GLU A 468 43.27 -0.71 -8.94
C GLU A 468 42.38 0.20 -9.78
N TYR A 469 41.16 -0.25 -10.12
CA TYR A 469 40.24 0.56 -10.89
C TYR A 469 39.90 1.88 -10.20
N TYR A 470 39.44 1.77 -8.95
CA TYR A 470 38.96 2.90 -8.17
C TYR A 470 40.09 3.85 -7.76
N ARG A 471 41.32 3.35 -7.63
CA ARG A 471 42.52 4.15 -7.38
C ARG A 471 42.91 5.00 -8.59
N SER A 472 42.83 4.44 -9.79
CA SER A 472 43.51 5.00 -10.97
C SER A 472 42.56 5.66 -11.99
N TRP A 473 41.28 5.26 -12.07
CA TRP A 473 40.36 5.74 -13.12
C TRP A 473 38.97 6.18 -12.62
N ALA A 474 38.66 6.07 -11.33
CA ALA A 474 37.35 6.46 -10.82
C ALA A 474 37.02 7.92 -11.11
N SER A 475 35.82 8.14 -11.62
CA SER A 475 35.27 9.47 -11.83
C SER A 475 34.54 9.96 -10.57
N THR A 476 34.47 11.28 -10.39
CA THR A 476 33.78 11.92 -9.24
C THR A 476 32.34 11.43 -9.02
N TRP A 477 31.60 11.13 -10.09
CA TRP A 477 30.22 10.62 -9.97
C TRP A 477 30.14 9.20 -9.40
N GLU A 478 31.18 8.38 -9.59
CA GLU A 478 31.23 7.03 -9.02
C GLU A 478 31.38 7.10 -7.50
N HIS A 479 32.09 8.12 -6.99
CA HIS A 479 32.16 8.39 -5.55
C HIS A 479 30.75 8.69 -5.00
N GLN A 480 29.96 9.47 -5.73
CA GLN A 480 28.58 9.75 -5.38
C GLN A 480 27.71 8.48 -5.37
N ALA A 481 27.86 7.61 -6.38
CA ALA A 481 27.14 6.34 -6.44
C ALA A 481 27.52 5.42 -5.26
N LEU A 482 28.79 5.41 -4.86
CA LEU A 482 29.30 4.63 -3.73
C LEU A 482 28.74 5.05 -2.37
N LEU A 483 28.16 6.26 -2.21
CA LEU A 483 27.40 6.63 -1.00
C LEU A 483 26.26 5.64 -0.69
N ARG A 484 25.76 4.96 -1.72
CA ARG A 484 24.69 3.98 -1.61
C ARG A 484 25.18 2.56 -1.42
N ALA A 485 26.48 2.30 -1.54
CA ALA A 485 27.06 0.97 -1.44
C ALA A 485 26.86 0.37 -0.03
N ARG A 486 26.29 -0.83 0.04
CA ARG A 486 26.23 -1.66 1.26
C ARG A 486 26.37 -3.14 0.92
N TYR A 487 26.74 -3.94 1.92
CA TYR A 487 26.64 -5.39 1.83
C TYR A 487 25.18 -5.82 1.57
N ALA A 488 25.00 -6.82 0.70
CA ALA A 488 23.69 -7.38 0.36
C ALA A 488 23.65 -8.91 0.47
N ALA A 489 24.69 -9.60 -0.01
CA ALA A 489 24.74 -11.05 -0.06
C ALA A 489 26.18 -11.59 -0.19
N GLY A 490 26.39 -12.84 0.22
CA GLY A 490 27.64 -13.58 0.06
C GLY A 490 28.62 -13.40 1.21
N ASP A 491 29.91 -13.26 0.90
CA ASP A 491 30.94 -13.13 1.93
C ASP A 491 30.93 -11.73 2.55
N ALA A 492 30.62 -11.64 3.84
CA ALA A 492 30.51 -10.36 4.53
C ALA A 492 31.87 -9.67 4.72
N ALA A 493 32.94 -10.44 4.94
CA ALA A 493 34.29 -9.91 5.17
C ALA A 493 34.86 -9.25 3.91
N LEU A 494 34.71 -9.88 2.74
CA LEU A 494 35.08 -9.30 1.44
C LEU A 494 34.29 -8.02 1.14
N ALA A 495 33.00 -7.99 1.48
CA ALA A 495 32.20 -6.77 1.31
C ALA A 495 32.65 -5.65 2.26
N GLU A 496 32.96 -5.98 3.52
CA GLU A 496 33.49 -5.03 4.50
C GLU A 496 34.84 -4.45 4.03
N ASP A 497 35.75 -5.31 3.53
CA ASP A 497 37.01 -4.86 2.95
C ASP A 497 36.80 -3.90 1.77
N PHE A 498 35.87 -4.21 0.86
CA PHE A 498 35.55 -3.32 -0.26
C PHE A 498 35.00 -1.98 0.23
N LEU A 499 34.07 -2.01 1.19
CA LEU A 499 33.46 -0.80 1.70
C LEU A 499 34.47 0.06 2.46
N MET A 500 35.29 -0.52 3.33
CA MET A 500 36.24 0.22 4.17
C MET A 500 37.48 0.70 3.40
N ASN A 501 38.04 -0.14 2.53
CA ASN A 501 39.34 0.14 1.91
C ASN A 501 39.22 0.80 0.53
N ILE A 502 38.08 0.61 -0.17
CA ILE A 502 37.86 1.17 -1.52
C ILE A 502 36.77 2.24 -1.49
N ALA A 503 35.58 1.93 -0.98
CA ALA A 503 34.44 2.84 -1.09
C ALA A 503 34.54 4.04 -0.13
N ASP A 504 34.80 3.80 1.15
CA ASP A 504 34.83 4.81 2.21
C ASP A 504 35.82 5.95 1.97
N PRO A 505 37.08 5.71 1.53
CA PRO A 505 38.01 6.78 1.20
C PRO A 505 37.51 7.71 0.09
N LEU A 506 36.72 7.19 -0.84
CA LEU A 506 36.22 7.92 -2.01
C LEU A 506 34.90 8.64 -1.73
N ARG A 507 33.97 7.96 -1.05
CA ARG A 507 32.62 8.49 -0.75
C ARG A 507 32.58 9.37 0.50
N TYR A 508 33.59 9.27 1.38
CA TYR A 508 33.74 10.10 2.58
C TYR A 508 35.10 10.80 2.61
N PRO A 509 35.42 11.65 1.60
CA PRO A 509 36.72 12.27 1.50
C PRO A 509 36.98 13.22 2.69
N LYS A 510 38.19 13.17 3.26
CA LYS A 510 38.61 14.10 4.33
C LYS A 510 38.95 15.50 3.81
N THR A 511 39.23 15.60 2.51
CA THR A 511 39.49 16.87 1.83
C THR A 511 38.22 17.36 1.15
N ASP A 512 38.02 18.67 1.15
CA ASP A 512 36.88 19.28 0.47
C ASP A 512 36.93 18.99 -1.04
N LEU A 513 35.76 18.80 -1.63
CA LEU A 513 35.62 18.67 -3.08
C LEU A 513 36.03 19.98 -3.76
N THR A 514 36.77 19.85 -4.86
CA THR A 514 37.13 21.00 -5.70
C THR A 514 35.90 21.54 -6.45
N GLU A 515 35.94 22.80 -6.86
CA GLU A 515 34.89 23.39 -7.70
C GLU A 515 34.68 22.62 -9.01
N THR A 516 35.76 22.07 -9.58
CA THR A 516 35.71 21.23 -10.79
C THR A 516 34.91 19.95 -10.56
N GLN A 517 35.17 19.24 -9.47
CA GLN A 517 34.44 18.03 -9.09
C GLN A 517 32.94 18.30 -8.86
N ILE A 518 32.63 19.39 -8.15
CA ILE A 518 31.24 19.81 -7.93
C ILE A 518 30.56 20.16 -9.27
N ALA A 519 31.26 20.86 -10.16
CA ALA A 519 30.75 21.21 -11.49
C ALA A 519 30.51 19.96 -12.35
N GLU A 520 31.35 18.94 -12.27
CA GLU A 520 31.16 17.65 -12.95
C GLU A 520 29.88 16.94 -12.49
N ILE A 521 29.67 16.82 -11.17
CA ILE A 521 28.44 16.23 -10.59
C ILE A 521 27.21 17.00 -11.09
N ARG A 522 27.24 18.34 -11.03
CA ARG A 522 26.13 19.20 -11.49
C ARG A 522 25.84 19.03 -12.98
N ARG A 523 26.88 18.95 -13.82
CA ARG A 523 26.75 18.72 -15.26
C ARG A 523 26.17 17.35 -15.56
N LEU A 524 26.59 16.31 -14.83
CA LEU A 524 26.05 14.96 -15.00
C LEU A 524 24.56 14.91 -14.62
N LYS A 525 24.16 15.55 -13.52
CA LYS A 525 22.75 15.69 -13.14
C LYS A 525 21.93 16.34 -14.24
N ALA A 526 22.41 17.48 -14.77
CA ALA A 526 21.72 18.21 -15.83
C ALA A 526 21.61 17.37 -17.12
N ARG A 527 22.66 16.61 -17.46
CA ARG A 527 22.66 15.70 -18.62
C ARG A 527 21.66 14.57 -18.44
N MET A 528 21.65 13.92 -17.27
CA MET A 528 20.71 12.85 -16.94
C MET A 528 19.25 13.31 -17.08
N GLU A 529 18.91 14.51 -16.59
CA GLU A 529 17.57 15.10 -16.75
C GLU A 529 17.18 15.39 -18.20
N ALA A 530 18.16 15.63 -19.09
CA ALA A 530 17.93 15.96 -20.49
C ALA A 530 17.85 14.70 -21.37
N GLU A 531 18.66 13.69 -21.08
CA GLU A 531 18.88 12.54 -21.96
C GLU A 531 18.10 11.28 -21.54
N ARG A 532 17.81 11.07 -20.25
CA ARG A 532 17.18 9.83 -19.75
C ARG A 532 15.65 9.89 -19.61
N LEU A 533 15.03 11.05 -19.85
CA LEU A 533 13.57 11.13 -19.87
C LEU A 533 13.01 10.40 -21.10
N PRO A 534 12.03 9.49 -20.96
CA PRO A 534 11.43 8.80 -22.09
C PRO A 534 10.81 9.78 -23.11
N ARG A 535 10.93 9.47 -24.40
CA ARG A 535 10.35 10.30 -25.47
C ARG A 535 8.84 10.44 -25.30
N GLY A 536 8.33 11.68 -25.41
CA GLY A 536 6.90 11.98 -25.28
C GLY A 536 6.40 12.13 -23.84
N VAL A 537 7.23 11.87 -22.83
CA VAL A 537 6.85 12.07 -21.42
C VAL A 537 7.10 13.52 -21.01
N ARG A 538 6.09 14.15 -20.42
CA ARG A 538 6.22 15.51 -19.89
C ARG A 538 7.12 15.53 -18.65
N ARG A 539 8.08 16.46 -18.62
CA ARG A 539 9.10 16.55 -17.54
C ARG A 539 8.49 16.83 -16.17
N ASP A 540 7.39 17.57 -16.10
CA ASP A 540 6.68 17.91 -14.87
C ASP A 540 5.83 16.75 -14.32
N ARG A 541 5.65 15.67 -15.09
CA ARG A 541 4.90 14.48 -14.68
C ARG A 541 5.76 13.26 -14.39
N HIS A 542 7.09 13.35 -14.56
CA HIS A 542 7.99 12.24 -14.28
C HIS A 542 8.46 12.27 -12.82
N LEU A 543 8.01 11.31 -12.02
CA LEU A 543 8.20 11.29 -10.56
C LEU A 543 9.67 11.11 -10.12
N LYS A 544 10.47 10.41 -10.93
CA LYS A 544 11.90 10.18 -10.65
C LYS A 544 12.81 11.28 -11.21
N LEU A 545 12.81 11.47 -12.53
CA LEU A 545 13.73 12.36 -13.27
C LEU A 545 13.15 13.75 -13.58
N GLY A 546 11.87 13.98 -13.28
CA GLY A 546 11.24 15.28 -13.47
C GLY A 546 11.75 16.32 -12.48
N LYS A 547 11.53 17.60 -12.80
CA LYS A 547 11.92 18.71 -11.92
C LYS A 547 11.20 18.60 -10.58
N GLY A 548 11.97 18.59 -9.50
CA GLY A 548 11.47 18.40 -8.13
C GLY A 548 11.09 16.97 -7.79
N GLY A 549 11.39 16.00 -8.66
CA GLY A 549 11.18 14.58 -8.43
C GLY A 549 12.22 13.98 -7.50
N LEU A 550 12.20 12.65 -7.37
CA LEU A 550 13.09 11.92 -6.46
C LEU A 550 14.57 12.21 -6.69
N SER A 551 15.00 12.25 -7.95
CA SER A 551 16.39 12.46 -8.31
C SER A 551 16.91 13.82 -7.85
N ASP A 552 16.06 14.86 -7.79
CA ASP A 552 16.47 16.18 -7.32
C ASP A 552 16.80 16.13 -5.82
N VAL A 553 16.00 15.42 -5.04
CA VAL A 553 16.24 15.23 -3.60
C VAL A 553 17.47 14.36 -3.37
N GLU A 554 17.53 13.20 -4.01
CA GLU A 554 18.62 12.21 -3.86
C GLU A 554 19.98 12.84 -4.18
N TRP A 555 20.09 13.57 -5.30
CA TRP A 555 21.35 14.20 -5.70
C TRP A 555 21.75 15.37 -4.81
N THR A 556 20.78 16.15 -4.32
CA THR A 556 21.04 17.24 -3.36
C THR A 556 21.62 16.68 -2.07
N VAL A 557 20.98 15.65 -1.50
CA VAL A 557 21.43 15.01 -0.26
C VAL A 557 22.79 14.34 -0.45
N GLN A 558 22.98 13.61 -1.55
CA GLN A 558 24.25 12.91 -1.82
C GLN A 558 25.42 13.89 -2.04
N LEU A 559 25.21 15.01 -2.74
CA LEU A 559 26.27 16.01 -2.88
C LEU A 559 26.69 16.56 -1.51
N LEU A 560 25.73 16.90 -0.65
CA LEU A 560 26.01 17.37 0.70
C LEU A 560 26.68 16.29 1.56
N GLN A 561 26.30 15.02 1.41
CA GLN A 561 27.02 13.92 2.06
C GLN A 561 28.48 13.84 1.59
N LEU A 562 28.74 13.88 0.28
CA LEU A 562 30.12 13.87 -0.24
C LEU A 562 30.97 15.01 0.34
N GLN A 563 30.37 16.19 0.54
CA GLN A 563 31.07 17.36 1.06
C GLN A 563 31.34 17.30 2.57
N HIS A 564 30.55 16.55 3.35
CA HIS A 564 30.55 16.68 4.82
C HIS A 564 30.78 15.36 5.58
N ALA A 565 30.49 14.20 4.99
CA ALA A 565 30.54 12.91 5.68
C ALA A 565 31.95 12.40 6.01
N GLY A 566 32.99 12.94 5.36
CA GLY A 566 34.39 12.68 5.74
C GLY A 566 34.69 13.10 7.18
N ASN A 567 34.13 14.24 7.59
CA ASN A 567 34.33 14.83 8.93
C ASN A 567 33.20 14.49 9.92
N ASP A 568 32.16 13.79 9.47
CA ASP A 568 31.02 13.42 10.32
C ASP A 568 30.58 11.98 10.08
N ALA A 569 30.95 11.10 11.02
CA ALA A 569 30.56 9.69 10.98
C ALA A 569 29.03 9.49 10.97
N LYS A 570 28.24 10.42 11.49
CA LYS A 570 26.77 10.30 11.51
C LYS A 570 26.13 10.55 10.14
N LEU A 571 26.86 11.18 9.21
CA LEU A 571 26.45 11.33 7.81
C LEU A 571 26.80 10.11 6.95
N ARG A 572 27.53 9.12 7.49
CA ARG A 572 27.92 7.89 6.79
C ARG A 572 26.81 6.85 6.81
N VAL A 573 25.63 7.27 6.35
CA VAL A 573 24.43 6.44 6.20
C VAL A 573 24.10 6.30 4.73
N ASN A 574 23.46 5.19 4.34
CA ASN A 574 23.12 4.94 2.96
C ASN A 574 21.76 5.54 2.56
N GLY A 575 20.80 5.66 3.48
CA GLY A 575 19.44 6.14 3.19
C GLY A 575 19.35 7.65 2.97
N THR A 576 18.54 8.08 2.01
CA THR A 576 18.34 9.48 1.61
C THR A 576 17.73 10.29 2.74
N LEU A 577 16.65 9.78 3.36
CA LEU A 577 15.99 10.49 4.45
C LEU A 577 16.83 10.48 5.73
N GLN A 578 17.55 9.39 6.01
CA GLN A 578 18.47 9.32 7.14
C GLN A 578 19.58 10.39 7.01
N ALA A 579 20.17 10.50 5.82
CA ALA A 579 21.16 11.53 5.54
C ALA A 579 20.57 12.94 5.62
N LEU A 580 19.37 13.17 5.10
CA LEU A 580 18.69 14.47 5.18
C LEU A 580 18.41 14.88 6.64
N ASP A 581 17.96 13.96 7.48
CA ASP A 581 17.70 14.21 8.90
C ASP A 581 18.99 14.60 9.64
N GLU A 582 20.12 13.97 9.28
CA GLU A 582 21.44 14.33 9.80
C GLU A 582 21.90 15.73 9.33
N LEU A 583 21.77 16.01 8.03
CA LEU A 583 22.11 17.30 7.44
C LEU A 583 21.30 18.44 8.07
N GLU A 584 20.02 18.21 8.35
CA GLU A 584 19.16 19.14 9.10
C GLU A 584 19.69 19.35 10.53
N ARG A 585 19.96 18.27 11.26
CA ARG A 585 20.44 18.36 12.64
C ARG A 585 21.78 19.10 12.75
N ARG A 586 22.64 18.96 11.75
CA ARG A 586 23.92 19.69 11.63
C ARG A 586 23.76 21.12 11.11
N ARG A 587 22.55 21.54 10.75
CA ARG A 587 22.22 22.84 10.15
C ARG A 587 22.92 23.10 8.81
N LEU A 588 23.29 22.03 8.11
CA LEU A 588 23.79 22.08 6.73
C LEU A 588 22.63 22.26 5.74
N VAL A 589 21.43 21.81 6.13
CA VAL A 589 20.16 22.10 5.47
C VAL A 589 19.25 22.79 6.48
N SER A 590 18.55 23.84 6.07
CA SER A 590 17.59 24.51 6.95
C SER A 590 16.39 23.59 7.24
N THR A 591 15.76 23.73 8.41
CA THR A 591 14.54 22.96 8.72
C THR A 591 13.43 23.16 7.68
N ALA A 592 13.28 24.37 7.15
CA ALA A 592 12.29 24.65 6.12
C ALA A 592 12.56 23.85 4.83
N ASP A 593 13.82 23.80 4.39
CA ASP A 593 14.23 23.04 3.21
C ASP A 593 14.13 21.53 3.44
N ALA A 594 14.56 21.05 4.61
CA ALA A 594 14.49 19.64 4.97
C ALA A 594 13.04 19.14 4.98
N VAL A 595 12.09 19.92 5.50
CA VAL A 595 10.65 19.60 5.44
C VAL A 595 10.16 19.47 4.00
N VAL A 596 10.57 20.37 3.11
CA VAL A 596 10.18 20.33 1.69
C VAL A 596 10.76 19.09 1.00
N LEU A 597 12.07 18.85 1.13
CA LEU A 597 12.75 17.72 0.50
C LEU A 597 12.21 16.38 1.01
N ARG A 598 12.01 16.24 2.32
CA ARG A 598 11.44 15.03 2.95
C ARG A 598 10.03 14.75 2.45
N ARG A 599 9.18 15.78 2.39
CA ARG A 599 7.81 15.65 1.91
C ARG A 599 7.76 15.30 0.42
N ALA A 600 8.55 15.97 -0.42
CA ALA A 600 8.63 15.67 -1.85
C ALA A 600 9.10 14.23 -2.10
N TRP A 601 10.16 13.80 -1.44
CA TRP A 601 10.70 12.44 -1.60
C TRP A 601 9.68 11.36 -1.17
N ARG A 602 8.99 11.57 -0.04
CA ARG A 602 7.93 10.66 0.42
C ARG A 602 6.74 10.63 -0.55
N MET A 603 6.26 11.79 -0.98
CA MET A 603 5.12 11.88 -1.91
C MET A 603 5.44 11.27 -3.27
N CYS A 604 6.61 11.55 -3.85
CA CYS A 604 7.01 10.95 -5.13
C CYS A 604 7.23 9.44 -4.99
N THR A 605 7.80 8.95 -3.89
CA THR A 605 7.96 7.50 -3.66
C THR A 605 6.60 6.81 -3.53
N ALA A 606 5.68 7.36 -2.73
CA ALA A 606 4.33 6.84 -2.59
C ALA A 606 3.54 6.90 -3.91
N ALA A 607 3.66 7.99 -4.68
CA ALA A 607 3.01 8.12 -5.98
C ALA A 607 3.53 7.08 -7.00
N ARG A 608 4.82 6.76 -6.99
CA ARG A 608 5.39 5.69 -7.84
C ARG A 608 4.83 4.32 -7.47
N ASN A 609 4.78 4.03 -6.17
CA ASN A 609 4.20 2.78 -5.66
C ASN A 609 2.71 2.69 -6.02
N GLY A 610 1.95 3.76 -5.78
CA GLY A 610 0.54 3.83 -6.14
C GLY A 610 0.31 3.69 -7.64
N SER A 611 1.14 4.31 -8.49
CA SER A 611 1.05 4.15 -9.95
C SER A 611 1.28 2.70 -10.38
N TYR A 612 2.28 2.03 -9.80
CA TYR A 612 2.53 0.61 -10.08
C TYR A 612 1.38 -0.28 -9.60
N LEU A 613 0.91 -0.12 -8.36
CA LEU A 613 -0.15 -0.95 -7.80
C LEU A 613 -1.51 -0.71 -8.50
N TRP A 614 -1.79 0.52 -8.91
CA TRP A 614 -2.97 0.89 -9.68
C TRP A 614 -2.95 0.30 -11.10
N SER A 615 -1.83 0.43 -11.81
CA SER A 615 -1.74 0.04 -13.23
C SER A 615 -1.34 -1.43 -13.45
N GLY A 616 -0.56 -2.00 -12.54
CA GLY A 616 0.15 -3.27 -12.71
C GLY A 616 1.32 -3.21 -13.69
N ARG A 617 1.77 -2.01 -14.10
CA ARG A 617 2.75 -1.84 -15.19
C ARG A 617 3.98 -1.05 -14.72
N VAL A 618 5.15 -1.69 -14.79
CA VAL A 618 6.45 -1.05 -14.43
C VAL A 618 6.71 0.19 -15.29
N SER A 619 6.41 0.13 -16.59
CA SER A 619 6.65 1.25 -17.52
C SER A 619 5.84 2.52 -17.21
N GLN A 620 4.80 2.42 -16.37
CA GLN A 620 3.97 3.55 -15.94
C GLN A 620 4.30 4.02 -14.52
N ALA A 621 5.13 3.29 -13.76
CA ALA A 621 5.38 3.57 -12.35
C ALA A 621 6.00 4.96 -12.11
N ASP A 622 6.81 5.44 -13.05
CA ASP A 622 7.52 6.72 -12.92
C ASP A 622 6.73 7.92 -13.48
N ILE A 623 5.54 7.71 -14.06
CA ILE A 623 4.80 8.70 -14.83
C ILE A 623 3.44 8.94 -14.17
N LEU A 624 3.15 10.20 -13.85
CA LEU A 624 1.79 10.60 -13.47
C LEU A 624 0.87 10.56 -14.69
N PRO A 625 -0.27 9.87 -14.63
CA PRO A 625 -1.26 9.91 -15.70
C PRO A 625 -1.84 11.33 -15.87
N ASP A 626 -2.38 11.61 -17.06
CA ASP A 626 -3.06 12.88 -17.36
C ASP A 626 -4.55 12.85 -16.99
N ASP A 627 -5.16 11.65 -16.86
CA ASP A 627 -6.59 11.52 -16.56
C ASP A 627 -6.87 11.55 -15.05
N THR A 628 -7.91 12.30 -14.66
CA THR A 628 -8.31 12.47 -13.25
C THR A 628 -8.71 11.15 -12.59
N TYR A 629 -9.21 10.19 -13.37
CA TYR A 629 -9.66 8.90 -12.87
C TYR A 629 -8.49 8.05 -12.36
N SER A 630 -7.45 7.87 -13.16
CA SER A 630 -6.23 7.15 -12.76
C SER A 630 -5.48 7.90 -11.67
N LEU A 631 -5.47 9.24 -11.71
CA LEU A 631 -4.94 10.04 -10.60
C LEU A 631 -5.67 9.78 -9.28
N GLY A 632 -7.00 9.59 -9.31
CA GLY A 632 -7.78 9.19 -8.14
C GLY A 632 -7.33 7.85 -7.56
N GLY A 633 -7.06 6.86 -8.42
CA GLY A 633 -6.57 5.55 -8.01
C GLY A 633 -5.19 5.60 -7.35
N ILE A 634 -4.30 6.46 -7.84
CA ILE A 634 -2.99 6.70 -7.23
C ILE A 634 -3.15 7.46 -5.89
N ALA A 635 -4.05 8.43 -5.84
CA ALA A 635 -4.29 9.28 -4.67
C ALA A 635 -4.71 8.47 -3.43
N MET A 636 -5.46 7.37 -3.63
CA MET A 636 -5.87 6.45 -2.55
C MET A 636 -4.67 5.96 -1.72
N TYR A 637 -3.55 5.63 -2.35
CA TYR A 637 -2.33 5.17 -1.67
C TYR A 637 -1.64 6.25 -0.83
N LEU A 638 -1.99 7.52 -1.05
CA LEU A 638 -1.49 8.65 -0.26
C LEU A 638 -2.52 9.12 0.77
N GLY A 639 -3.60 8.38 0.99
CA GLY A 639 -4.63 8.68 1.98
C GLY A 639 -5.67 9.69 1.54
N TYR A 640 -5.78 9.99 0.23
CA TYR A 640 -6.89 10.78 -0.30
C TYR A 640 -8.10 9.87 -0.53
N ASP A 641 -9.31 10.43 -0.43
CA ASP A 641 -10.54 9.72 -0.83
C ASP A 641 -10.56 9.45 -2.34
N ALA A 642 -11.38 8.47 -2.74
CA ALA A 642 -11.61 8.15 -4.14
C ALA A 642 -12.11 9.40 -4.91
N ASN A 643 -11.77 9.48 -6.19
CA ASN A 643 -12.11 10.58 -7.10
C ASN A 643 -11.50 11.95 -6.73
N ARG A 644 -10.53 12.00 -5.80
CA ARG A 644 -9.79 13.23 -5.44
C ARG A 644 -8.50 13.44 -6.24
N GLY A 645 -8.39 12.81 -7.42
CA GLY A 645 -7.18 12.83 -8.25
C GLY A 645 -6.64 14.23 -8.55
N GLN A 646 -7.51 15.21 -8.81
CA GLN A 646 -7.09 16.59 -9.08
C GLN A 646 -6.45 17.27 -7.85
N HIS A 647 -6.95 16.97 -6.64
CA HIS A 647 -6.39 17.56 -5.41
C HIS A 647 -5.00 16.98 -5.14
N PHE A 648 -4.89 15.65 -5.24
CA PHE A 648 -3.61 14.95 -5.14
C PHE A 648 -2.57 15.47 -6.14
N GLU A 649 -2.95 15.62 -7.41
CA GLU A 649 -2.06 16.14 -8.45
C GLU A 649 -1.58 17.56 -8.10
N ASN A 650 -2.48 18.44 -7.70
CA ASN A 650 -2.14 19.82 -7.34
C ASN A 650 -1.14 19.86 -6.17
N ASP A 651 -1.39 19.07 -5.13
CA ASP A 651 -0.52 18.98 -3.95
C ASP A 651 0.86 18.42 -4.29
N LEU A 652 0.91 17.36 -5.10
CA LEU A 652 2.16 16.73 -5.53
C LEU A 652 2.98 17.67 -6.42
N LEU A 653 2.38 18.26 -7.45
CA LEU A 653 3.09 19.17 -8.35
C LEU A 653 3.53 20.45 -7.63
N ALA A 654 2.73 20.96 -6.68
CA ALA A 654 3.15 22.07 -5.84
C ALA A 654 4.36 21.71 -4.97
N MET A 655 4.40 20.48 -4.44
CA MET A 655 5.53 20.01 -3.65
C MET A 655 6.78 19.79 -4.48
N MET A 656 6.66 19.23 -5.69
CA MET A 656 7.78 19.10 -6.62
C MET A 656 8.35 20.47 -7.00
N ARG A 657 7.52 21.48 -7.28
CA ARG A 657 8.02 22.85 -7.54
C ARG A 657 8.85 23.39 -6.38
N LYS A 658 8.37 23.26 -5.14
CA LYS A 658 9.13 23.70 -3.95
C LYS A 658 10.44 22.93 -3.79
N ALA A 659 10.44 21.60 -4.00
CA ALA A 659 11.65 20.80 -3.94
C ALA A 659 12.66 21.21 -5.01
N ARG A 660 12.18 21.59 -6.20
CA ARG A 660 13.05 22.13 -7.25
C ARG A 660 13.69 23.44 -6.83
N ASP A 661 12.94 24.35 -6.23
CA ASP A 661 13.48 25.64 -5.75
C ASP A 661 14.58 25.40 -4.70
N VAL A 662 14.36 24.44 -3.78
CA VAL A 662 15.39 24.04 -2.80
C VAL A 662 16.63 23.46 -3.48
N MET A 663 16.47 22.60 -4.48
CA MET A 663 17.59 22.04 -5.24
C MET A 663 18.38 23.11 -5.99
N GLU A 664 17.72 24.08 -6.65
CA GLU A 664 18.41 25.15 -7.36
C GLU A 664 19.34 25.94 -6.42
N ARG A 665 18.91 26.17 -5.18
CA ARG A 665 19.73 26.82 -4.15
C ARG A 665 20.84 25.91 -3.61
N LEU A 666 20.48 24.74 -3.07
CA LEU A 666 21.41 23.88 -2.34
C LEU A 666 22.36 23.10 -3.26
N PHE A 667 21.83 22.55 -4.35
CA PHE A 667 22.62 21.73 -5.27
C PHE A 667 23.29 22.57 -6.35
N TYR A 668 22.60 23.52 -7.00
CA TYR A 668 23.18 24.33 -8.09
C TYR A 668 23.83 25.65 -7.63
N GLY A 669 23.57 26.12 -6.41
CA GLY A 669 24.10 27.38 -5.92
C GLY A 669 23.49 28.62 -6.59
N ARG A 670 22.27 28.49 -7.14
CA ARG A 670 21.55 29.59 -7.77
C ARG A 670 20.63 30.25 -6.75
N SER A 671 20.77 31.57 -6.60
CA SER A 671 19.94 32.42 -5.73
C SER A 671 18.59 32.72 -6.34
#